data_AF-A0A8E0R1D4-F1
#
_entry.id   AF-A0A8E0R1D4-F1
#
_cell.length_a   1.000
_cell.length_b   1.000
_cell.length_c   1.000
_cell.angle_alpha   90.00
_cell.angle_beta   90.00
_cell.angle_gamma   90.00
#
_symmetry.space_group_name_H-M   'P 1'
#
loop_
_entity.id
_entity.type
_entity.pdbx_description
1 polymer ?
#
loop_
_entity_poly.entity_id
_entity_poly.type
_entity_poly.pdbx_seq_one_letter_code
_entity_poly.pdbx_strand_id
1 'polypeptide(L)'
;MRKEEIKLLCERFKTRLGDRFSKNHREERFVPHGAAQEVFRNYKSDLQELLQHMSEALRADEGLLVSVAHRILESLSNVLAIVLMGRARNDMFVLDLFLSLVLDGNNHMREFLILTDSELPISKARAEDLFPDRGATFFTTQLHFCAIVLQEEKEVKYLEKEQRLCPLPYLRQELIGEGAFGQVFEVEIERHHMRSASGDGENRKPTLLARKDFRLQHAFEEELKVLRKIMRRPERHDHLVPLLAILQHDTTYSLFFPLAACDLTTYFDRQHDPPGPGALDEKKALYHRGVALAGALAFLHRGFSDMSCYHLDLKPRNILVYNNAHMADEVWKITDFGLSRVRVKAQPPNDGDSTMTIGVQGTYLAPECAVAGAKVSALSDVWSFGCIFSLVLTFMVKGGKGINEFSTRRGEQPNGDLFYTNPTEPQVSPADNKNSEARVAAAAGGWELRSWKQILAWGGNSGIFHFYSKSNFEIVGGAFVPNQQAKPISFPDLGSIKMAALSNDGALAAFIITQKPGGTEMKCLRYLCKTEDLVHAAGNGSNSAISATSMGSMTTRSATNQLGPAIGSAADIRFFDFTSNGQFLVMVTQEGTINFCVKVWETRGDTLFQEMLIPHRGSAATTAAHFTACTVFMLNGILHLFILSQEQYIIHADLSERTWRSRELEDRMVQLYFRSDNQTLLFLKRDRRQIFALTVSDALVEDATMARPRQVAQIGSSIGKCQPSIAMRAKQRGKVEILLATAEGKWNAVDVTNL
;
A
#
# COMPACT_ATOMS: atom_id res chain seq x y z
N MET A 1 49.80 57.73 8.26
CA MET A 1 48.90 57.42 7.13
C MET A 1 48.58 55.93 7.07
N ARG A 2 49.54 55.04 6.80
CA ARG A 2 49.35 53.58 6.69
C ARG A 2 48.44 52.91 7.75
N LYS A 3 48.71 53.13 9.05
CA LYS A 3 47.88 52.55 10.13
C LYS A 3 46.44 53.09 10.14
N GLU A 4 46.21 54.31 9.69
CA GLU A 4 44.86 54.90 9.61
C GLU A 4 44.09 54.39 8.38
N GLU A 5 44.77 54.16 7.26
CA GLU A 5 44.18 53.55 6.06
C GLU A 5 43.69 52.12 6.35
N ILE A 6 44.51 51.28 7.00
CA ILE A 6 44.11 49.92 7.37
C ILE A 6 42.90 49.96 8.32
N LYS A 7 42.93 50.84 9.33
CA LYS A 7 41.78 51.02 10.23
C LYS A 7 40.52 51.35 9.45
N LEU A 8 40.60 52.31 8.52
CA LEU A 8 39.46 52.74 7.71
C LEU A 8 38.90 51.59 6.87
N LEU A 9 39.75 50.82 6.18
CA LEU A 9 39.33 49.67 5.38
C LEU A 9 38.73 48.55 6.23
N CYS A 10 39.34 48.22 7.37
CA CYS A 10 38.79 47.23 8.29
C CYS A 10 37.41 47.64 8.81
N GLU A 11 37.20 48.90 9.18
CA GLU A 11 35.90 49.38 9.67
C GLU A 11 34.85 49.41 8.54
N ARG A 12 35.24 49.71 7.29
CA ARG A 12 34.35 49.55 6.13
C ARG A 12 33.91 48.10 5.95
N PHE A 13 34.84 47.15 6.00
CA PHE A 13 34.51 45.72 5.89
C PHE A 13 33.66 45.24 7.07
N LYS A 14 33.96 45.64 8.30
CA LYS A 14 33.11 45.34 9.47
C LYS A 14 31.69 45.84 9.28
N THR A 15 31.51 47.06 8.77
CA THR A 15 30.19 47.63 8.50
C THR A 15 29.46 46.78 7.45
N ARG A 16 30.11 46.53 6.30
CA ARG A 16 29.55 45.71 5.20
C ARG A 16 29.19 44.29 5.64
N LEU A 17 30.03 43.65 6.47
CA LEU A 17 29.76 42.32 7.04
C LEU A 17 28.64 42.39 8.09
N GLY A 18 28.63 43.44 8.92
CA GLY A 18 27.59 43.73 9.90
C GLY A 18 26.20 43.82 9.29
N ASP A 19 26.10 44.43 8.10
CA ASP A 19 24.87 44.56 7.32
C ASP A 19 24.39 43.23 6.72
N ARG A 20 25.21 42.17 6.73
CA ARG A 20 24.83 40.84 6.24
C ARG A 20 24.21 39.94 7.30
N PHE A 21 24.19 40.35 8.56
CA PHE A 21 23.63 39.52 9.62
C PHE A 21 22.12 39.35 9.48
N SER A 22 21.68 38.10 9.50
CA SER A 22 20.29 37.70 9.72
C SER A 22 20.08 37.36 11.21
N LYS A 23 18.83 37.29 11.62
CA LYS A 23 18.41 36.79 12.92
C LYS A 23 17.50 35.60 12.75
N ASN A 24 17.72 34.56 13.54
CA ASN A 24 16.83 33.41 13.55
C ASN A 24 15.65 33.64 14.51
N HIS A 25 14.72 32.67 14.54
CA HIS A 25 13.53 32.67 15.41
C HIS A 25 13.82 32.75 16.92
N ARG A 26 15.08 32.62 17.36
CA ARG A 26 15.52 32.80 18.75
C ARG A 26 16.25 34.12 18.99
N GLU A 27 16.19 35.04 18.04
CA GLU A 27 16.97 36.29 18.02
C GLU A 27 18.50 36.09 17.96
N GLU A 28 18.96 34.88 17.65
CA GLU A 28 20.40 34.62 17.47
C GLU A 28 20.84 35.19 16.12
N ARG A 29 21.94 35.93 16.15
CA ARG A 29 22.53 36.55 14.97
C ARG A 29 23.40 35.54 14.22
N PHE A 30 23.31 35.52 12.90
CA PHE A 30 24.21 34.73 12.06
C PHE A 30 24.41 35.40 10.70
N VAL A 31 25.48 35.04 10.03
CA VAL A 31 25.80 35.47 8.67
C VAL A 31 25.41 34.34 7.72
N PRO A 32 24.54 34.60 6.72
CA PRO A 32 24.17 33.58 5.75
C PRO A 32 25.39 32.99 5.05
N HIS A 33 25.31 31.70 4.74
CA HIS A 33 26.41 31.01 4.07
C HIS A 33 26.84 31.73 2.78
N GLY A 34 28.15 31.84 2.53
CA GLY A 34 28.70 32.53 1.36
C GLY A 34 28.66 34.07 1.40
N ALA A 35 27.94 34.70 2.34
CA ALA A 35 27.79 36.16 2.37
C ALA A 35 29.11 36.90 2.63
N ALA A 36 30.02 36.33 3.43
CA ALA A 36 31.36 36.90 3.63
C ALA A 36 32.15 36.92 2.31
N GLN A 37 32.15 35.80 1.59
CA GLN A 37 32.80 35.68 0.27
C GLN A 37 32.20 36.68 -0.72
N GLU A 38 30.88 36.86 -0.72
CA GLU A 38 30.19 37.85 -1.57
C GLU A 38 30.65 39.27 -1.26
N VAL A 39 30.75 39.64 0.02
CA VAL A 39 31.27 40.96 0.43
C VAL A 39 32.69 41.17 -0.09
N PHE A 40 33.60 40.22 0.14
CA PHE A 40 34.99 40.36 -0.32
C PHE A 40 35.10 40.36 -1.86
N ARG A 41 34.27 39.59 -2.55
CA ARG A 41 34.24 39.53 -4.03
C ARG A 41 33.73 40.84 -4.62
N ASN A 42 32.66 41.41 -4.07
CA ASN A 42 32.07 42.67 -4.53
C ASN A 42 32.99 43.87 -4.27
N TYR A 43 33.80 43.80 -3.22
CA TYR A 43 34.76 44.85 -2.83
C TYR A 43 36.21 44.37 -2.97
N LYS A 44 36.53 43.68 -4.08
CA LYS A 44 37.85 43.09 -4.33
C LYS A 44 38.97 44.13 -4.35
N SER A 45 38.70 45.34 -4.86
CA SER A 45 39.67 46.46 -4.84
C SER A 45 40.07 46.83 -3.43
N ASP A 46 39.10 47.02 -2.54
CA ASP A 46 39.32 47.37 -1.13
C ASP A 46 40.05 46.23 -0.39
N LEU A 47 39.78 44.97 -0.77
CA LEU A 47 40.49 43.81 -0.21
C LEU A 47 41.96 43.82 -0.64
N GLN A 48 42.25 44.06 -1.92
CA GLN A 48 43.62 44.17 -2.41
C GLN A 48 44.36 45.34 -1.77
N GLU A 49 43.71 46.49 -1.62
CA GLU A 49 44.27 47.66 -0.94
C GLU A 49 44.59 47.35 0.54
N LEU A 50 43.67 46.68 1.25
CA LEU A 50 43.88 46.25 2.63
C LEU A 50 45.10 45.33 2.75
N LEU A 51 45.19 44.30 1.90
CA LEU A 51 46.30 43.35 1.87
C LEU A 51 47.63 44.04 1.55
N GLN A 52 47.62 44.98 0.60
CA GLN A 52 48.78 45.78 0.22
C GLN A 52 49.28 46.64 1.39
N HIS A 53 48.39 47.15 2.25
CA HIS A 53 48.80 47.90 3.43
C HIS A 53 49.30 47.01 4.57
N MET A 54 48.81 45.78 4.69
CA MET A 54 49.13 44.83 5.77
C MET A 54 50.55 44.25 5.67
N SER A 55 51.08 43.96 4.47
CA SER A 55 52.44 43.40 4.31
C SER A 55 53.29 44.16 3.30
N GLU A 56 54.56 44.39 3.61
CA GLU A 56 55.51 45.00 2.68
C GLU A 56 55.87 44.09 1.49
N ALA A 57 55.91 42.78 1.71
CA ALA A 57 56.14 41.82 0.63
C ALA A 57 55.03 41.90 -0.43
N LEU A 58 53.77 42.02 0.01
CA LEU A 58 52.61 42.15 -0.89
C LEU A 58 52.59 43.49 -1.66
N ARG A 59 53.37 44.49 -1.25
CA ARG A 59 53.54 45.75 -2.01
C ARG A 59 54.57 45.64 -3.11
N ALA A 60 55.60 44.82 -2.89
CA ALA A 60 56.71 44.64 -3.81
C ALA A 60 56.38 43.60 -4.90
N ASP A 61 55.42 42.71 -4.65
CA ASP A 61 55.01 41.65 -5.57
C ASP A 61 53.50 41.63 -5.79
N GLU A 62 53.07 42.17 -6.94
CA GLU A 62 51.67 42.22 -7.36
C GLU A 62 51.08 40.82 -7.65
N GLY A 63 51.90 39.86 -8.11
CA GLY A 63 51.48 38.49 -8.37
C GLY A 63 51.14 37.75 -7.07
N LEU A 64 51.95 37.95 -6.04
CA LEU A 64 51.70 37.43 -4.70
C LEU A 64 50.41 38.02 -4.10
N LEU A 65 50.19 39.34 -4.24
CA LEU A 65 48.97 40.02 -3.79
C LEU A 65 47.70 39.42 -4.41
N VAL A 66 47.70 39.23 -5.73
CA VAL A 66 46.58 38.61 -6.46
C VAL A 66 46.35 37.17 -5.99
N SER A 67 47.43 36.41 -5.75
CA SER A 67 47.37 35.03 -5.28
C SER A 67 46.78 34.91 -3.88
N VAL A 68 47.17 35.80 -2.95
CA VAL A 68 46.60 35.85 -1.59
C VAL A 68 45.12 36.23 -1.66
N ALA A 69 44.76 37.26 -2.43
CA ALA A 69 43.36 37.66 -2.59
C ALA A 69 42.50 36.54 -3.19
N HIS A 70 43.02 35.81 -4.18
CA HIS A 70 42.35 34.63 -4.74
C HIS A 70 42.09 33.58 -3.67
N ARG A 71 43.10 33.24 -2.88
CA ARG A 71 42.99 32.21 -1.84
C ARG A 71 42.04 32.58 -0.71
N ILE A 72 41.94 33.87 -0.39
CA ILE A 72 40.94 34.39 0.55
C ILE A 72 39.53 34.16 0.01
N LEU A 73 39.29 34.53 -1.24
CA LEU A 73 37.99 34.32 -1.87
C LEU A 73 37.66 32.83 -2.03
N GLU A 74 38.65 31.97 -2.20
CA GLU A 74 38.43 30.55 -2.41
C GLU A 74 38.18 29.77 -1.11
N SER A 75 38.90 30.08 -0.01
CA SER A 75 38.90 29.20 1.17
C SER A 75 39.06 29.88 2.53
N LEU A 76 39.15 31.21 2.61
CA LEU A 76 39.41 31.93 3.88
C LEU A 76 38.51 33.14 4.09
N SER A 77 37.38 33.22 3.38
CA SER A 77 36.48 34.36 3.46
C SER A 77 35.84 34.44 4.83
N ASN A 78 35.36 33.32 5.39
CA ASN A 78 34.84 33.32 6.75
C ASN A 78 35.95 33.57 7.77
N VAL A 79 37.12 32.94 7.63
CA VAL A 79 38.26 33.17 8.55
C VAL A 79 38.64 34.65 8.62
N LEU A 80 38.79 35.33 7.48
CA LEU A 80 39.09 36.77 7.44
C LEU A 80 37.95 37.60 8.03
N ALA A 81 36.70 37.27 7.72
CA ALA A 81 35.55 37.98 8.28
C ALA A 81 35.48 37.86 9.81
N ILE A 82 35.77 36.68 10.36
CA ILE A 82 35.82 36.42 11.80
C ILE A 82 36.92 37.25 12.45
N VAL A 83 38.12 37.24 11.87
CA VAL A 83 39.24 38.08 12.34
C VAL A 83 38.84 39.55 12.33
N LEU A 84 38.29 40.05 11.21
CA LEU A 84 37.87 41.44 11.09
C LEU A 84 36.78 41.81 12.11
N MET A 85 35.75 40.97 12.29
CA MET A 85 34.66 41.23 13.23
C MET A 85 35.10 41.18 14.70
N GLY A 86 36.02 40.27 15.05
CA GLY A 86 36.57 40.14 16.40
C GLY A 86 37.68 41.15 16.74
N ARG A 87 38.22 41.87 15.75
CA ARG A 87 39.35 42.79 15.89
C ARG A 87 38.98 44.05 16.67
N ALA A 88 39.76 44.42 17.69
CA ALA A 88 39.68 45.75 18.29
C ALA A 88 40.23 46.82 17.35
N ARG A 89 39.72 48.06 17.38
CA ARG A 89 40.01 49.10 16.36
C ARG A 89 41.51 49.31 16.08
N ASN A 90 42.37 49.23 17.10
CA ASN A 90 43.81 49.44 16.99
C ASN A 90 44.65 48.15 16.94
N ASP A 91 44.00 46.99 16.90
CA ASP A 91 44.69 45.71 16.90
C ASP A 91 45.12 45.34 15.47
N MET A 92 46.40 45.54 15.20
CA MET A 92 47.04 45.20 13.93
C MET A 92 47.64 43.79 13.95
N PHE A 93 48.02 43.31 15.13
CA PHE A 93 48.72 42.05 15.29
C PHE A 93 47.89 40.85 14.82
N VAL A 94 46.57 40.88 15.06
CA VAL A 94 45.68 39.81 14.60
C VAL A 94 45.59 39.71 13.06
N LEU A 95 45.85 40.80 12.34
CA LEU A 95 45.88 40.80 10.88
C LEU A 95 47.17 40.16 10.34
N ASP A 96 48.29 40.37 11.04
CA ASP A 96 49.55 39.71 10.74
C ASP A 96 49.47 38.21 11.03
N LEU A 97 48.83 37.83 12.14
CA LEU A 97 48.51 36.42 12.44
C LEU A 97 47.66 35.79 11.33
N PHE A 98 46.65 36.49 10.82
CA PHE A 98 45.86 36.00 9.68
C PHE A 98 46.73 35.76 8.44
N LEU A 99 47.61 36.71 8.08
CA LEU A 99 48.52 36.52 6.94
C LEU A 99 49.45 35.33 7.13
N SER A 100 49.88 35.05 8.36
CA SER A 100 50.72 33.87 8.66
C SER A 100 50.03 32.52 8.39
N LEU A 101 48.69 32.49 8.29
CA LEU A 101 47.92 31.31 7.86
C LEU A 101 48.09 31.01 6.37
N VAL A 102 48.42 32.04 5.57
CA VAL A 102 48.53 31.98 4.11
C VAL A 102 49.99 31.99 3.64
N LEU A 103 50.83 32.76 4.33
CA LEU A 103 52.24 32.98 4.02
C LEU A 103 53.15 32.27 5.03
N ASP A 104 54.29 31.77 4.55
CA ASP A 104 55.35 31.23 5.40
C ASP A 104 56.23 32.36 6.00
N GLY A 105 57.21 31.99 6.83
CA GLY A 105 58.14 32.95 7.46
C GLY A 105 59.03 33.72 6.48
N ASN A 106 59.08 33.30 5.21
CA ASN A 106 59.81 33.95 4.13
C ASN A 106 58.88 34.74 3.18
N ASN A 107 57.60 34.90 3.54
CA ASN A 107 56.55 35.53 2.72
C ASN A 107 56.22 34.81 1.40
N HIS A 108 56.46 33.50 1.31
CA HIS A 108 55.96 32.69 0.19
C HIS A 108 54.57 32.13 0.52
N MET A 109 53.76 31.89 -0.51
CA MET A 109 52.50 31.16 -0.35
C MET A 109 52.77 29.78 0.22
N ARG A 110 52.09 29.44 1.32
CA ARG A 110 52.12 28.09 1.86
C ARG A 110 51.53 27.12 0.85
N GLU A 111 52.07 25.92 0.72
CA GLU A 111 51.44 24.89 -0.10
C GLU A 111 50.10 24.46 0.53
N PHE A 112 50.10 24.22 1.85
CA PHE A 112 48.93 23.84 2.63
C PHE A 112 48.54 24.94 3.64
N LEU A 113 47.25 25.29 3.67
CA LEU A 113 46.72 26.26 4.64
C LEU A 113 46.62 25.65 6.03
N ILE A 114 46.92 26.44 7.06
CA ILE A 114 46.84 26.02 8.48
C ILE A 114 45.38 25.88 8.95
N LEU A 115 44.51 26.71 8.39
CA LEU A 115 43.08 26.77 8.66
C LEU A 115 42.35 27.16 7.38
N THR A 116 41.17 26.59 7.16
CA THR A 116 40.26 26.91 6.05
C THR A 116 38.82 27.12 6.54
N ASP A 117 37.99 27.76 5.72
CA ASP A 117 36.56 27.95 6.01
C ASP A 117 35.82 26.62 6.25
N SER A 118 36.25 25.52 5.61
CA SER A 118 35.67 24.18 5.79
C SER A 118 35.99 23.50 7.11
N GLU A 119 37.02 23.98 7.83
CA GLU A 119 37.39 23.46 9.15
C GLU A 119 36.67 24.17 10.30
N LEU A 120 35.92 25.24 10.00
CA LEU A 120 35.12 25.95 11.01
C LEU A 120 33.82 25.17 11.30
N PRO A 121 33.32 25.19 12.55
CA PRO A 121 33.92 25.85 13.72
C PRO A 121 35.07 25.04 14.32
N ILE A 122 36.16 25.71 14.69
CA ILE A 122 37.28 25.08 15.41
C ILE A 122 37.09 25.15 16.94
N SER A 123 37.74 24.25 17.68
CA SER A 123 37.71 24.25 19.14
C SER A 123 38.29 25.54 19.73
N LYS A 124 37.84 25.90 20.94
CA LYS A 124 38.36 27.08 21.65
C LYS A 124 39.88 27.01 21.85
N ALA A 125 40.41 25.83 22.17
CA ALA A 125 41.85 25.62 22.33
C ALA A 125 42.62 25.83 21.01
N ARG A 126 42.10 25.32 19.88
CA ARG A 126 42.71 25.56 18.56
C ARG A 126 42.65 27.03 18.17
N ALA A 127 41.56 27.74 18.50
CA ALA A 127 41.46 29.17 18.27
C ALA A 127 42.45 29.98 19.13
N GLU A 128 42.69 29.58 20.39
CA GLU A 128 43.67 30.20 21.30
C GLU A 128 45.12 29.95 20.86
N ASP A 129 45.41 28.79 20.26
CA ASP A 129 46.70 28.46 19.67
C ASP A 129 46.98 29.28 18.40
N LEU A 130 46.02 29.34 17.48
CA LEU A 130 46.17 30.07 16.21
C LEU A 130 46.13 31.59 16.39
N PHE A 131 45.37 32.08 17.36
CA PHE A 131 45.21 33.50 17.64
C PHE A 131 45.46 33.82 19.13
N PRO A 132 46.72 33.88 19.58
CA PRO A 132 47.05 34.23 20.96
C PRO A 132 46.37 35.54 21.39
N ASP A 133 45.89 35.60 22.64
CA ASP A 133 45.14 36.73 23.24
C ASP A 133 43.81 37.11 22.56
N ARG A 134 43.45 36.45 21.45
CA ARG A 134 42.23 36.70 20.66
C ARG A 134 41.41 35.45 20.36
N GLY A 135 41.92 34.27 20.70
CA GLY A 135 41.27 32.99 20.41
C GLY A 135 39.88 32.86 21.00
N ALA A 136 39.66 33.38 22.21
CA ALA A 136 38.33 33.41 22.81
C ALA A 136 37.34 34.27 22.00
N THR A 137 37.77 35.43 21.49
CA THR A 137 36.94 36.30 20.64
C THR A 137 36.75 35.69 19.26
N PHE A 138 37.77 35.08 18.67
CA PHE A 138 37.65 34.34 17.42
C PHE A 138 36.64 33.20 17.58
N PHE A 139 36.75 32.44 18.67
CA PHE A 139 35.89 31.30 18.98
C PHE A 139 34.41 31.68 19.12
N THR A 140 34.08 32.79 19.79
CA THR A 140 32.70 33.25 19.90
C THR A 140 32.21 33.88 18.60
N THR A 141 33.08 34.58 17.87
CA THR A 141 32.73 35.25 16.61
C THR A 141 32.45 34.24 15.50
N GLN A 142 33.25 33.17 15.37
CA GLN A 142 33.08 32.15 14.32
C GLN A 142 31.70 31.49 14.31
N LEU A 143 31.06 31.34 15.47
CA LEU A 143 29.76 30.68 15.58
C LEU A 143 28.71 31.39 14.71
N HIS A 144 28.78 32.72 14.60
CA HIS A 144 27.89 33.50 13.74
C HIS A 144 28.10 33.22 12.25
N PHE A 145 29.30 32.80 11.84
CA PHE A 145 29.65 32.49 10.45
C PHE A 145 29.49 31.00 10.09
N CYS A 146 29.14 30.17 11.08
CA CYS A 146 29.04 28.72 10.95
C CYS A 146 27.58 28.22 11.03
N ALA A 147 26.60 29.09 10.74
CA ALA A 147 25.19 28.67 10.75
C ALA A 147 24.96 27.45 9.84
N ILE A 148 24.10 26.55 10.31
CA ILE A 148 23.93 25.21 9.75
C ILE A 148 23.49 25.27 8.28
N VAL A 149 24.12 24.49 7.41
CA VAL A 149 23.74 24.37 6.00
C VAL A 149 23.18 22.97 5.75
N LEU A 150 21.92 22.91 5.33
CA LEU A 150 21.26 21.68 4.94
C LEU A 150 21.69 21.27 3.53
N GLN A 151 21.71 19.97 3.28
CA GLN A 151 22.04 19.41 1.97
C GLN A 151 20.89 18.53 1.50
N GLU A 152 20.47 18.76 0.26
CA GLU A 152 19.39 17.99 -0.35
C GLU A 152 19.78 16.50 -0.41
N GLU A 153 18.88 15.64 0.05
CA GLU A 153 18.99 14.18 0.07
C GLU A 153 20.14 13.60 0.88
N LYS A 154 20.84 14.44 1.64
CA LYS A 154 21.97 14.06 2.48
C LYS A 154 21.66 14.25 3.96
N GLU A 155 22.27 13.38 4.75
CA GLU A 155 22.24 13.49 6.21
C GLU A 155 23.38 14.39 6.66
N VAL A 156 23.01 15.48 7.32
CA VAL A 156 23.93 16.45 7.90
C VAL A 156 23.90 16.30 9.41
N LYS A 157 25.08 16.16 10.02
CA LYS A 157 25.23 15.90 11.46
C LYS A 157 26.09 16.98 12.10
N TYR A 158 25.52 17.69 13.05
CA TYR A 158 26.21 18.67 13.90
C TYR A 158 26.25 18.11 15.33
N LEU A 159 27.25 17.26 15.59
CA LEU A 159 27.36 16.47 16.82
C LEU A 159 28.52 16.88 17.72
N GLU A 160 29.52 17.56 17.18
CA GLU A 160 30.64 18.04 17.98
C GLU A 160 30.21 19.19 18.89
N LYS A 161 30.94 19.39 19.98
CA LYS A 161 30.58 20.36 21.03
C LYS A 161 30.42 21.77 20.45
N GLU A 162 31.32 22.17 19.56
CA GLU A 162 31.34 23.47 18.89
C GLU A 162 30.24 23.60 17.84
N GLN A 163 30.02 22.54 17.07
CA GLN A 163 28.99 22.45 16.03
C GLN A 163 27.57 22.64 16.59
N ARG A 164 27.30 22.13 17.81
CA ARG A 164 26.01 22.31 18.50
C ARG A 164 25.72 23.76 18.92
N LEU A 165 26.74 24.61 18.94
CA LEU A 165 26.61 26.04 19.23
C LEU A 165 26.34 26.87 17.97
N CYS A 166 26.38 26.26 16.79
CA CYS A 166 26.10 26.95 15.54
C CYS A 166 24.62 27.32 15.44
N PRO A 167 24.28 28.56 15.06
CA PRO A 167 22.90 28.98 14.90
C PRO A 167 22.16 28.15 13.84
N LEU A 168 20.90 27.84 14.13
CA LEU A 168 19.99 27.27 13.14
C LEU A 168 19.53 28.37 12.17
N PRO A 169 19.47 28.11 10.85
CA PRO A 169 19.16 29.10 9.82
C PRO A 169 17.66 29.38 9.66
N TYR A 170 16.86 29.18 10.72
CA TYR A 170 15.40 29.31 10.67
C TYR A 170 15.00 30.72 11.04
N LEU A 171 14.61 31.54 10.08
CA LEU A 171 14.12 32.90 10.29
C LEU A 171 12.82 32.90 11.11
N ARG A 172 11.92 31.96 10.78
CA ARG A 172 10.65 31.72 11.45
C ARG A 172 10.48 30.23 11.70
N GLN A 173 9.81 29.87 12.80
CA GLN A 173 9.24 28.53 12.96
C GLN A 173 7.87 28.60 13.64
N GLU A 174 6.94 27.75 13.21
CA GLU A 174 5.61 27.61 13.82
C GLU A 174 5.23 26.13 13.90
N LEU A 175 4.68 25.69 15.04
CA LEU A 175 4.21 24.32 15.19
C LEU A 175 2.91 24.15 14.38
N ILE A 176 2.91 23.26 13.40
CA ILE A 176 1.76 22.99 12.50
C ILE A 176 1.15 21.61 12.71
N GLY A 177 1.80 20.72 13.47
CA GLY A 177 1.26 19.41 13.81
C GLY A 177 2.01 18.74 14.96
N GLU A 178 1.30 17.95 15.75
CA GLU A 178 1.88 17.10 16.80
C GLU A 178 1.19 15.74 16.78
N GLY A 179 1.96 14.67 16.95
CA GLY A 179 1.46 13.31 16.99
C GLY A 179 2.37 12.37 17.76
N ALA A 180 2.03 11.08 17.78
CA ALA A 180 2.76 10.06 18.51
C ALA A 180 4.25 9.92 18.09
N PHE A 181 4.56 10.29 16.84
CA PHE A 181 5.87 10.08 16.24
C PHE A 181 6.75 11.34 16.23
N GLY A 182 6.23 12.50 16.67
CA GLY A 182 6.99 13.75 16.68
C GLY A 182 6.15 15.00 16.51
N GLN A 183 6.85 16.12 16.32
CA GLN A 183 6.29 17.44 16.09
C GLN A 183 6.67 17.92 14.69
N VAL A 184 5.74 18.57 14.00
CA VAL A 184 5.95 19.12 12.66
C VAL A 184 5.85 20.64 12.74
N PHE A 185 6.88 21.30 12.24
CA PHE A 185 6.99 22.75 12.20
C PHE A 185 6.98 23.25 10.75
N GLU A 186 6.30 24.35 10.50
CA GLU A 186 6.63 25.20 9.37
C GLU A 186 7.90 25.97 9.71
N VAL A 187 8.89 25.96 8.81
CA VAL A 187 10.15 26.68 9.01
C VAL A 187 10.50 27.50 7.77
N GLU A 188 10.90 28.74 7.98
CA GLU A 188 11.46 29.59 6.92
C GLU A 188 12.98 29.53 6.99
N ILE A 189 13.60 28.88 6.01
CA ILE A 189 15.06 28.71 5.95
C ILE A 189 15.66 29.86 5.16
N GLU A 190 16.63 30.56 5.77
CA GLU A 190 17.35 31.67 5.12
C GLU A 190 18.07 31.23 3.83
N ARG A 191 18.33 32.19 2.94
CA ARG A 191 19.10 31.96 1.70
C ARG A 191 20.47 31.35 1.96
N HIS A 192 20.97 30.56 1.01
CA HIS A 192 22.26 29.85 1.03
C HIS A 192 22.37 28.72 2.08
N HIS A 193 21.29 28.40 2.80
CA HIS A 193 21.27 27.34 3.82
C HIS A 193 20.61 26.03 3.37
N MET A 194 20.16 25.94 2.12
CA MET A 194 19.71 24.70 1.45
C MET A 194 20.51 24.51 0.17
N ARG A 195 21.46 23.57 0.17
CA ARG A 195 22.26 23.21 -1.01
C ARG A 195 21.61 22.07 -1.78
N SER A 196 21.62 22.15 -3.11
CA SER A 196 21.10 21.11 -3.98
C SER A 196 22.00 19.87 -4.01
N ALA A 197 21.40 18.72 -4.30
CA ALA A 197 22.09 17.44 -4.38
C ALA A 197 23.21 17.42 -5.45
N SER A 198 23.06 18.17 -6.54
CA SER A 198 24.07 18.31 -7.60
C SER A 198 25.28 19.15 -7.20
N GLY A 199 25.20 19.91 -6.11
CA GLY A 199 26.27 20.81 -5.65
C GLY A 199 26.34 22.15 -6.39
N ASP A 200 25.62 22.32 -7.50
CA ASP A 200 25.70 23.51 -8.37
C ASP A 200 24.75 24.66 -7.99
N GLY A 201 23.98 24.49 -6.91
CA GLY A 201 22.96 25.45 -6.54
C GLY A 201 22.60 25.41 -5.07
N GLU A 202 22.11 26.56 -4.59
CA GLU A 202 21.58 26.75 -3.25
C GLU A 202 20.37 27.69 -3.32
N ASN A 203 19.56 27.71 -2.27
CA ASN A 203 18.39 28.59 -2.22
C ASN A 203 18.82 30.06 -2.22
N ARG A 204 18.45 30.82 -3.26
CA ARG A 204 18.83 32.25 -3.37
C ARG A 204 17.95 33.19 -2.56
N LYS A 205 16.82 32.68 -2.04
CA LYS A 205 15.84 33.40 -1.23
C LYS A 205 15.46 32.53 -0.03
N PRO A 206 14.87 33.12 1.01
CA PRO A 206 14.25 32.35 2.07
C PRO A 206 13.23 31.35 1.50
N THR A 207 13.21 30.13 2.05
CA THR A 207 12.39 29.02 1.56
C THR A 207 11.58 28.43 2.72
N LEU A 208 10.27 28.32 2.53
CA LEU A 208 9.35 27.67 3.48
C LEU A 208 9.35 26.15 3.30
N LEU A 209 9.61 25.41 4.38
CA LEU A 209 9.60 23.95 4.43
C LEU A 209 8.81 23.44 5.64
N ALA A 210 8.42 22.16 5.59
CA ALA A 210 7.95 21.44 6.76
C ALA A 210 9.11 20.65 7.39
N ARG A 211 9.34 20.83 8.69
CA ARG A 211 10.35 20.12 9.50
C ARG A 211 9.66 19.19 10.49
N LYS A 212 9.85 17.88 10.37
CA LYS A 212 9.37 16.88 11.35
C LYS A 212 10.51 16.54 12.31
N ASP A 213 10.34 16.87 13.57
CA ASP A 213 11.26 16.58 14.66
C ASP A 213 10.83 15.32 15.42
N PHE A 214 11.78 14.43 15.68
CA PHE A 214 11.55 13.17 16.36
C PHE A 214 12.08 13.22 17.79
N ARG A 215 11.25 12.79 18.76
CA ARG A 215 11.66 12.67 20.17
C ARG A 215 12.43 11.38 20.46
N LEU A 216 12.24 10.34 19.64
CA LEU A 216 12.82 9.02 19.82
C LEU A 216 13.65 8.65 18.59
N GLN A 217 14.93 8.32 18.80
CA GLN A 217 15.87 7.97 17.73
C GLN A 217 15.39 6.78 16.89
N HIS A 218 14.85 5.73 17.54
CA HIS A 218 14.38 4.55 16.80
C HIS A 218 13.26 4.87 15.80
N ALA A 219 12.32 5.75 16.18
CA ALA A 219 11.22 6.15 15.31
C ALA A 219 11.73 6.94 14.09
N PHE A 220 12.72 7.81 14.29
CA PHE A 220 13.42 8.50 13.20
C PHE A 220 14.12 7.51 12.27
N GLU A 221 14.87 6.55 12.82
CA GLU A 221 15.64 5.58 12.03
C GLU A 221 14.74 4.66 11.21
N GLU A 222 13.61 4.23 11.76
CA GLU A 222 12.62 3.39 11.06
C GLU A 222 12.00 4.14 9.87
N GLU A 223 11.52 5.37 10.07
CA GLU A 223 10.94 6.17 9.00
C GLU A 223 11.98 6.53 7.93
N LEU A 224 13.17 6.98 8.36
CA LEU A 224 14.26 7.34 7.46
C LEU A 224 14.73 6.13 6.63
N LYS A 225 14.75 4.93 7.20
CA LYS A 225 15.09 3.69 6.49
C LYS A 225 14.13 3.43 5.34
N VAL A 226 12.82 3.64 5.54
CA VAL A 226 11.82 3.49 4.46
C VAL A 226 11.98 4.60 3.43
N LEU A 227 12.03 5.86 3.86
CA LEU A 227 12.17 7.01 2.97
C LEU A 227 13.41 6.89 2.08
N ARG A 228 14.57 6.50 2.62
CA ARG A 228 15.79 6.27 1.82
C ARG A 228 15.61 5.21 0.74
N LYS A 229 14.85 4.15 1.00
CA LYS A 229 14.58 3.10 0.00
C LYS A 229 13.69 3.60 -1.12
N ILE A 230 12.78 4.53 -0.82
CA ILE A 230 11.94 5.22 -1.81
C ILE A 230 12.78 6.22 -2.61
N MET A 231 13.60 7.05 -1.96
CA MET A 231 14.42 8.10 -2.59
C MET A 231 15.52 7.58 -3.52
N ARG A 232 16.15 6.45 -3.18
CA ARG A 232 17.27 5.88 -3.97
C ARG A 232 16.85 5.34 -5.33
N ARG A 233 15.57 5.46 -5.69
CA ARG A 233 15.06 4.94 -6.95
C ARG A 233 15.23 5.96 -8.07
N PRO A 234 15.63 5.51 -9.27
CA PRO A 234 15.81 6.39 -10.41
C PRO A 234 14.46 7.02 -10.85
N GLU A 235 13.37 6.28 -10.70
CA GLU A 235 12.01 6.78 -10.93
C GLU A 235 11.41 7.29 -9.62
N ARG A 236 10.97 8.55 -9.63
CA ARG A 236 10.19 9.18 -8.56
C ARG A 236 8.72 9.22 -8.95
N HIS A 237 7.84 9.19 -7.95
CA HIS A 237 6.40 9.33 -8.17
C HIS A 237 5.91 10.67 -7.61
N ASP A 238 5.24 11.47 -8.44
CA ASP A 238 4.84 12.84 -8.09
C ASP A 238 3.85 12.92 -6.93
N HIS A 239 3.10 11.86 -6.69
CA HIS A 239 2.11 11.75 -5.61
C HIS A 239 2.66 11.12 -4.32
N LEU A 240 3.98 11.07 -4.15
CA LEU A 240 4.64 10.78 -2.87
C LEU A 240 5.39 12.03 -2.40
N VAL A 241 5.34 12.33 -1.10
CA VAL A 241 6.06 13.48 -0.54
C VAL A 241 7.57 13.20 -0.60
N PRO A 242 8.39 14.05 -1.27
CA PRO A 242 9.82 13.86 -1.31
C PRO A 242 10.47 14.31 0.00
N LEU A 243 11.42 13.52 0.50
CA LEU A 243 12.30 13.94 1.59
C LEU A 243 13.39 14.85 1.02
N LEU A 244 13.46 16.09 1.49
CA LEU A 244 14.40 17.08 1.00
C LEU A 244 15.72 17.05 1.75
N ALA A 245 15.72 17.03 3.08
CA ALA A 245 16.96 17.06 3.86
C ALA A 245 16.79 16.32 5.20
N ILE A 246 17.93 15.92 5.78
CA ILE A 246 17.99 15.23 7.06
C ILE A 246 19.00 15.96 7.94
N LEU A 247 18.60 16.34 9.15
CA LEU A 247 19.47 16.98 10.12
C LEU A 247 19.47 16.19 11.42
N GLN A 248 20.67 15.93 11.94
CA GLN A 248 20.87 15.59 13.34
C GLN A 248 21.59 16.76 14.01
N HIS A 249 20.90 17.43 14.94
CA HIS A 249 21.44 18.55 15.68
C HIS A 249 21.28 18.29 17.18
N ASP A 250 22.43 18.12 17.85
CA ASP A 250 22.48 17.65 19.24
C ASP A 250 21.68 16.35 19.44
N THR A 251 20.60 16.39 20.21
CA THR A 251 19.73 15.25 20.52
C THR A 251 18.49 15.17 19.62
N THR A 252 18.29 16.16 18.75
CA THR A 252 17.13 16.27 17.87
C THR A 252 17.43 15.72 16.49
N TYR A 253 16.52 14.87 15.99
CA TYR A 253 16.54 14.35 14.64
C TYR A 253 15.41 14.99 13.85
N SER A 254 15.71 15.54 12.68
CA SER A 254 14.76 16.30 11.86
C SER A 254 14.76 15.82 10.41
N LEU A 255 13.57 15.65 9.85
CA LEU A 255 13.34 15.41 8.42
C LEU A 255 12.64 16.63 7.79
N PHE A 256 13.10 17.06 6.62
CA PHE A 256 12.56 18.23 5.92
C PHE A 256 11.82 17.82 4.65
N PHE A 257 10.66 18.42 4.44
CA PHE A 257 9.75 18.15 3.33
C PHE A 257 9.25 19.46 2.71
N PRO A 258 8.76 19.46 1.47
CA PRO A 258 8.05 20.60 0.93
C PRO A 258 6.82 20.91 1.80
N LEU A 259 6.61 22.18 2.12
CA LEU A 259 5.45 22.63 2.90
C LEU A 259 4.16 22.44 2.08
N ALA A 260 3.20 21.71 2.65
CA ALA A 260 1.87 21.54 2.08
C ALA A 260 0.92 22.64 2.56
N ALA A 261 -0.14 22.92 1.80
CA ALA A 261 -1.15 23.90 2.19
C ALA A 261 -2.08 23.38 3.31
N CYS A 262 -2.39 22.08 3.29
CA CYS A 262 -3.10 21.35 4.35
C CYS A 262 -3.07 19.84 4.09
N ASP A 263 -3.62 19.05 5.00
CA ASP A 263 -3.98 17.64 4.77
C ASP A 263 -5.44 17.49 4.29
N LEU A 264 -5.86 16.29 3.86
CA LEU A 264 -7.22 16.06 3.36
C LEU A 264 -8.32 16.21 4.42
N THR A 265 -8.04 15.97 5.70
CA THR A 265 -9.02 16.20 6.78
C THR A 265 -9.38 17.68 6.80
N THR A 266 -8.34 18.51 6.91
CA THR A 266 -8.46 19.96 6.88
C THR A 266 -9.06 20.47 5.57
N TYR A 267 -8.72 19.85 4.43
CA TYR A 267 -9.29 20.18 3.12
C TYR A 267 -10.80 19.97 3.10
N PHE A 268 -11.28 18.85 3.63
CA PHE A 268 -12.71 18.54 3.70
C PHE A 268 -13.46 19.47 4.67
N ASP A 269 -12.81 19.91 5.75
CA ASP A 269 -13.39 20.81 6.75
C ASP A 269 -13.49 22.26 6.26
N ARG A 270 -12.49 22.76 5.52
CA ARG A 270 -12.38 24.17 5.10
C ARG A 270 -13.46 24.66 4.13
N GLN A 271 -14.25 23.77 3.51
CA GLN A 271 -15.42 24.17 2.72
C GLN A 271 -16.69 24.21 3.58
N HIS A 272 -16.73 25.14 4.53
CA HIS A 272 -17.94 25.53 5.26
C HIS A 272 -18.71 26.62 4.49
N ASP A 273 -19.19 26.29 3.30
CA ASP A 273 -20.44 26.82 2.73
C ASP A 273 -20.80 26.00 1.48
N PRO A 274 -22.07 25.56 1.28
CA PRO A 274 -22.41 24.65 0.20
C PRO A 274 -22.55 25.35 -1.18
N PRO A 275 -22.46 24.57 -2.28
CA PRO A 275 -22.26 23.12 -2.32
C PRO A 275 -20.80 22.76 -2.61
N GLY A 276 -20.43 21.50 -2.33
CA GLY A 276 -19.21 20.91 -2.88
C GLY A 276 -19.14 21.08 -4.41
N PRO A 277 -18.01 20.72 -5.05
CA PRO A 277 -17.71 21.13 -6.41
C PRO A 277 -18.90 20.93 -7.35
N GLY A 278 -19.48 22.04 -7.79
CA GLY A 278 -20.75 22.05 -8.51
C GLY A 278 -20.56 21.66 -9.97
N ALA A 279 -19.43 22.03 -10.55
CA ALA A 279 -19.11 21.76 -11.94
C ALA A 279 -18.55 20.33 -12.12
N LEU A 280 -18.92 19.69 -13.24
CA LEU A 280 -18.45 18.34 -13.57
C LEU A 280 -16.91 18.28 -13.66
N ASP A 281 -16.26 19.33 -14.14
CA ASP A 281 -14.81 19.35 -14.31
C ASP A 281 -14.07 19.41 -12.97
N GLU A 282 -14.63 20.09 -11.97
CA GLU A 282 -14.12 20.07 -10.60
C GLU A 282 -14.22 18.66 -9.99
N LYS A 283 -15.35 17.98 -10.22
CA LYS A 283 -15.55 16.59 -9.79
C LYS A 283 -14.57 15.64 -10.49
N LYS A 284 -14.36 15.80 -11.80
CA LYS A 284 -13.35 15.02 -12.56
C LYS A 284 -11.96 15.24 -11.99
N ALA A 285 -11.59 16.49 -11.69
CA ALA A 285 -10.28 16.81 -11.13
C ALA A 285 -10.05 16.08 -9.79
N LEU A 286 -11.02 16.12 -8.86
CA LEU A 286 -10.93 15.37 -7.60
C LEU A 286 -10.84 13.85 -7.80
N TYR A 287 -11.65 13.30 -8.71
CA TYR A 287 -11.59 11.89 -9.05
C TYR A 287 -10.20 11.49 -9.57
N HIS A 288 -9.65 12.28 -10.50
CA HIS A 288 -8.32 12.06 -11.05
C HIS A 288 -7.21 12.18 -10.00
N ARG A 289 -7.32 13.07 -9.00
CA ARG A 289 -6.38 13.11 -7.87
C ARG A 289 -6.42 11.83 -7.05
N GLY A 290 -7.61 11.29 -6.80
CA GLY A 290 -7.74 9.98 -6.13
C GLY A 290 -7.17 8.84 -6.98
N VAL A 291 -7.38 8.84 -8.30
CA VAL A 291 -6.72 7.88 -9.21
C VAL A 291 -5.19 8.00 -9.14
N ALA A 292 -4.66 9.22 -9.06
CA ALA A 292 -3.23 9.44 -8.99
C ALA A 292 -2.62 8.96 -7.65
N LEU A 293 -3.35 9.07 -6.53
CA LEU A 293 -2.99 8.42 -5.27
C LEU A 293 -2.96 6.89 -5.39
N ALA A 294 -3.93 6.29 -6.09
CA ALA A 294 -3.90 4.85 -6.36
C ALA A 294 -2.67 4.45 -7.19
N GLY A 295 -2.25 5.29 -8.15
CA GLY A 295 -1.00 5.15 -8.90
C GLY A 295 0.22 5.16 -7.97
N ALA A 296 0.26 6.07 -6.99
CA ALA A 296 1.32 6.15 -5.99
C ALA A 296 1.41 4.88 -5.12
N LEU A 297 0.27 4.33 -4.71
CA LEU A 297 0.21 3.07 -3.97
C LEU A 297 0.66 1.89 -4.83
N ALA A 298 0.23 1.83 -6.08
CA ALA A 298 0.69 0.80 -7.02
C ALA A 298 2.21 0.87 -7.21
N PHE A 299 2.78 2.08 -7.29
CA PHE A 299 4.22 2.30 -7.33
C PHE A 299 4.89 1.79 -6.05
N LEU A 300 4.37 2.09 -4.86
CA LEU A 300 4.92 1.58 -3.60
C LEU A 300 4.88 0.04 -3.51
N HIS A 301 3.81 -0.57 -3.98
CA HIS A 301 3.59 -2.02 -3.90
C HIS A 301 4.39 -2.81 -4.93
N ARG A 302 4.48 -2.29 -6.16
CA ARG A 302 4.95 -3.04 -7.34
C ARG A 302 6.04 -2.36 -8.14
N GLY A 303 6.21 -1.05 -7.99
CA GLY A 303 7.19 -0.26 -8.75
C GLY A 303 8.65 -0.59 -8.42
N PHE A 304 8.90 -1.35 -7.36
CA PHE A 304 10.25 -1.78 -6.99
C PHE A 304 10.49 -3.24 -7.38
N SER A 305 11.58 -3.51 -8.11
CA SER A 305 11.92 -4.86 -8.60
C SER A 305 12.34 -5.82 -7.48
N ASP A 306 12.98 -5.29 -6.44
CA ASP A 306 13.61 -6.02 -5.33
C ASP A 306 12.78 -5.99 -4.04
N MET A 307 11.76 -5.13 -3.94
CA MET A 307 10.96 -4.98 -2.73
C MET A 307 9.49 -4.63 -2.99
N SER A 308 8.69 -4.64 -1.92
CA SER A 308 7.36 -4.03 -1.84
C SER A 308 7.28 -3.21 -0.55
N CYS A 309 6.79 -1.98 -0.64
CA CYS A 309 6.58 -1.11 0.51
C CYS A 309 5.08 -1.04 0.83
N TYR A 310 4.69 -1.35 2.06
CA TYR A 310 3.31 -1.21 2.55
C TYR A 310 3.26 -0.02 3.50
N HIS A 311 2.31 0.89 3.30
CA HIS A 311 2.20 2.13 4.08
C HIS A 311 1.66 1.88 5.50
N LEU A 312 0.60 1.09 5.61
CA LEU A 312 -0.06 0.59 6.82
C LEU A 312 -0.70 1.63 7.75
N ASP A 313 -0.51 2.93 7.50
CA ASP A 313 -1.19 4.03 8.21
C ASP A 313 -1.78 5.07 7.25
N LEU A 314 -2.44 4.63 6.18
CA LEU A 314 -3.14 5.55 5.27
C LEU A 314 -4.43 6.05 5.93
N LYS A 315 -4.55 7.38 6.00
CA LYS A 315 -5.72 8.11 6.50
C LYS A 315 -5.74 9.51 5.87
N PRO A 316 -6.87 10.25 5.89
CA PRO A 316 -6.94 11.58 5.28
C PRO A 316 -5.86 12.55 5.78
N ARG A 317 -5.49 12.48 7.06
CA ARG A 317 -4.39 13.28 7.65
C ARG A 317 -3.02 13.01 7.02
N ASN A 318 -2.81 11.83 6.44
CA ASN A 318 -1.56 11.42 5.81
C ASN A 318 -1.58 11.62 4.28
N ILE A 319 -2.56 12.36 3.77
CA ILE A 319 -2.61 12.83 2.38
C ILE A 319 -2.52 14.35 2.38
N LEU A 320 -1.43 14.89 1.86
CA LEU A 320 -1.15 16.32 1.83
C LEU A 320 -1.60 16.95 0.51
N VAL A 321 -2.13 18.17 0.59
CA VAL A 321 -2.59 18.99 -0.53
C VAL A 321 -1.59 20.11 -0.80
N TYR A 322 -1.08 20.15 -2.02
CA TYR A 322 -0.17 21.18 -2.52
C TYR A 322 -0.87 22.06 -3.55
N ASN A 323 -0.41 23.32 -3.69
CA ASN A 323 -0.87 24.28 -4.70
C ASN A 323 -2.41 24.48 -4.73
N ASN A 324 -3.06 24.53 -3.57
CA ASN A 324 -4.52 24.63 -3.47
C ASN A 324 -5.12 26.02 -3.81
N ALA A 325 -4.31 26.95 -4.34
CA ALA A 325 -4.76 28.27 -4.78
C ALA A 325 -5.64 28.17 -6.04
N HIS A 326 -5.30 27.27 -6.95
CA HIS A 326 -6.05 26.99 -8.17
C HIS A 326 -6.25 25.49 -8.32
N MET A 327 -7.49 25.09 -8.60
CA MET A 327 -7.82 23.68 -8.69
C MET A 327 -7.03 22.95 -9.80
N ALA A 328 -6.69 23.62 -10.91
CA ALA A 328 -5.90 23.02 -11.98
C ALA A 328 -4.48 22.60 -11.54
N ASP A 329 -3.89 23.31 -10.57
CA ASP A 329 -2.51 23.11 -10.12
C ASP A 329 -2.42 22.25 -8.85
N GLU A 330 -3.56 21.94 -8.22
CA GLU A 330 -3.64 21.22 -6.95
C GLU A 330 -3.20 19.75 -7.09
N VAL A 331 -2.24 19.33 -6.25
CA VAL A 331 -1.68 17.98 -6.24
C VAL A 331 -1.80 17.36 -4.85
N TRP A 332 -2.24 16.10 -4.79
CA TRP A 332 -2.30 15.32 -3.55
C TRP A 332 -1.12 14.36 -3.44
N LYS A 333 -0.47 14.29 -2.28
CA LYS A 333 0.68 13.42 -2.06
C LYS A 333 0.55 12.62 -0.77
N ILE A 334 1.00 11.36 -0.79
CA ILE A 334 1.06 10.48 0.39
C ILE A 334 2.29 10.84 1.23
N THR A 335 2.10 10.92 2.56
CA THR A 335 3.14 11.22 3.54
C THR A 335 3.08 10.26 4.74
N ASP A 336 4.05 10.41 5.65
CA ASP A 336 4.14 9.73 6.95
C ASP A 336 4.37 8.21 6.87
N PHE A 337 5.62 7.85 6.59
CA PHE A 337 6.06 6.46 6.42
C PHE A 337 6.52 5.82 7.73
N GLY A 338 6.20 6.41 8.89
CA GLY A 338 6.68 5.96 10.20
C GLY A 338 6.21 4.55 10.59
N LEU A 339 5.08 4.09 10.06
CA LEU A 339 4.56 2.73 10.26
C LEU A 339 4.73 1.80 9.05
N SER A 340 5.40 2.29 8.01
CA SER A 340 5.56 1.55 6.76
C SER A 340 6.49 0.35 6.92
N ARG A 341 6.17 -0.74 6.22
CA ARG A 341 6.97 -1.96 6.21
C ARG A 341 7.47 -2.26 4.80
N VAL A 342 8.72 -2.70 4.70
CA VAL A 342 9.35 -3.05 3.42
C VAL A 342 9.68 -4.52 3.39
N ARG A 343 9.09 -5.25 2.44
CA ARG A 343 9.35 -6.66 2.20
C ARG A 343 10.30 -6.83 1.02
N VAL A 344 11.42 -7.54 1.21
CA VAL A 344 12.36 -7.88 0.13
C VAL A 344 11.85 -9.11 -0.63
N LYS A 345 11.80 -9.05 -1.97
CA LYS A 345 11.21 -10.11 -2.82
C LYS A 345 12.08 -11.35 -2.96
N ALA A 346 13.39 -11.24 -2.73
CA ALA A 346 14.38 -12.31 -2.94
C ALA A 346 14.67 -13.20 -1.72
N GLN A 347 14.07 -12.94 -0.55
CA GLN A 347 14.29 -13.75 0.65
C GLN A 347 13.11 -14.73 0.88
N PRO A 348 13.39 -16.00 1.23
CA PRO A 348 12.34 -16.90 1.74
C PRO A 348 11.72 -16.28 3.00
N PRO A 349 10.44 -16.58 3.31
CA PRO A 349 9.77 -16.05 4.50
C PRO A 349 10.46 -16.58 5.76
N ASN A 350 11.48 -15.88 6.25
CA ASN A 350 12.04 -16.14 7.57
C ASN A 350 11.07 -15.60 8.62
N ASP A 351 10.76 -16.43 9.63
CA ASP A 351 9.84 -16.18 10.74
C ASP A 351 10.20 -14.98 11.66
N GLY A 352 11.20 -14.17 11.29
CA GLY A 352 11.62 -12.97 12.02
C GLY A 352 11.28 -11.63 11.35
N ASP A 353 10.88 -11.62 10.07
CA ASP A 353 10.56 -10.37 9.36
C ASP A 353 9.07 -10.07 9.56
N SER A 354 8.76 -9.43 10.70
CA SER A 354 7.39 -9.20 11.14
C SER A 354 6.60 -8.39 10.10
N THR A 355 5.78 -9.03 9.27
CA THR A 355 4.60 -8.44 8.62
C THR A 355 3.34 -8.67 9.46
N MET A 356 3.53 -8.95 10.74
CA MET A 356 2.44 -9.21 11.68
C MET A 356 2.06 -7.92 12.40
N THR A 357 0.76 -7.67 12.47
CA THR A 357 0.22 -6.54 13.23
C THR A 357 0.27 -6.80 14.74
N ILE A 358 0.41 -5.72 15.52
CA ILE A 358 0.32 -5.71 16.98
C ILE A 358 -1.15 -5.77 17.43
N GLY A 359 -2.11 -5.63 16.50
CA GLY A 359 -3.55 -5.65 16.78
C GLY A 359 -4.05 -4.25 17.15
N VAL A 360 -4.03 -3.32 16.20
CA VAL A 360 -4.46 -1.93 16.39
C VAL A 360 -5.74 -1.70 15.60
N GLN A 361 -6.77 -1.15 16.26
CA GLN A 361 -7.99 -0.71 15.61
C GLN A 361 -7.89 0.76 15.22
N GLY A 362 -8.48 1.10 14.08
CA GLY A 362 -8.57 2.47 13.59
C GLY A 362 -9.54 2.55 12.43
N THR A 363 -10.21 3.69 12.28
CA THR A 363 -11.27 3.91 11.28
C THR A 363 -10.87 3.47 9.87
N TYR A 364 -9.64 3.80 9.46
CA TYR A 364 -9.15 3.51 8.11
C TYR A 364 -8.35 2.20 8.01
N LEU A 365 -8.11 1.50 9.12
CA LEU A 365 -7.33 0.28 9.11
C LEU A 365 -8.15 -0.90 8.61
N ALA A 366 -7.48 -1.80 7.89
CA ALA A 366 -8.07 -3.03 7.42
C ALA A 366 -8.41 -3.97 8.60
N PRO A 367 -9.46 -4.81 8.49
CA PRO A 367 -9.90 -5.66 9.59
C PRO A 367 -8.79 -6.60 10.11
N GLU A 368 -7.89 -7.07 9.24
CA GLU A 368 -6.75 -7.89 9.66
C GLU A 368 -5.76 -7.12 10.54
N CYS A 369 -5.63 -5.80 10.41
CA CYS A 369 -4.75 -4.99 11.26
C CYS A 369 -5.18 -5.00 12.74
N ALA A 370 -6.46 -5.25 13.02
CA ALA A 370 -7.00 -5.33 14.37
C ALA A 370 -6.69 -6.67 15.07
N VAL A 371 -6.24 -7.69 14.33
CA VAL A 371 -5.99 -9.03 14.86
C VAL A 371 -4.50 -9.22 15.10
N ALA A 372 -4.06 -9.18 16.36
CA ALA A 372 -2.65 -9.39 16.70
C ALA A 372 -2.12 -10.70 16.09
N GLY A 373 -0.97 -10.62 15.39
CA GLY A 373 -0.40 -11.77 14.68
C GLY A 373 -1.05 -12.08 13.32
N ALA A 374 -1.95 -11.25 12.79
CA ALA A 374 -2.41 -11.37 11.41
C ALA A 374 -1.39 -10.78 10.44
N LYS A 375 -1.30 -11.36 9.23
CA LYS A 375 -0.40 -10.90 8.15
C LYS A 375 -1.01 -9.71 7.44
N VAL A 376 -0.33 -8.56 7.49
CA VAL A 376 -0.66 -7.40 6.68
C VAL A 376 -0.03 -7.49 5.28
N SER A 377 -0.64 -6.82 4.30
CA SER A 377 -0.17 -6.85 2.91
C SER A 377 -0.51 -5.57 2.16
N ALA A 378 -0.16 -5.52 0.88
CA ALA A 378 -0.63 -4.49 -0.04
C ALA A 378 -2.16 -4.31 -0.02
N LEU A 379 -2.93 -5.38 0.25
CA LEU A 379 -4.39 -5.31 0.34
C LEU A 379 -4.86 -4.48 1.55
N SER A 380 -4.06 -4.43 2.62
CA SER A 380 -4.35 -3.61 3.80
C SER A 380 -4.31 -2.11 3.44
N ASP A 381 -3.35 -1.69 2.62
CA ASP A 381 -3.30 -0.32 2.09
C ASP A 381 -4.46 -0.04 1.11
N VAL A 382 -4.83 -1.02 0.28
CA VAL A 382 -5.96 -0.90 -0.67
C VAL A 382 -7.27 -0.68 0.10
N TRP A 383 -7.46 -1.38 1.22
CA TRP A 383 -8.60 -1.13 2.11
C TRP A 383 -8.62 0.31 2.62
N SER A 384 -7.52 0.77 3.22
CA SER A 384 -7.42 2.13 3.74
C SER A 384 -7.64 3.18 2.65
N PHE A 385 -7.11 2.96 1.46
CA PHE A 385 -7.37 3.80 0.29
C PHE A 385 -8.85 3.78 -0.11
N GLY A 386 -9.51 2.64 -0.12
CA GLY A 386 -10.95 2.53 -0.37
C GLY A 386 -11.78 3.37 0.60
N CYS A 387 -11.42 3.33 1.90
CA CYS A 387 -12.04 4.18 2.92
C CYS A 387 -11.85 5.67 2.58
N ILE A 388 -10.62 6.11 2.28
CA ILE A 388 -10.32 7.51 1.91
C ILE A 388 -11.07 7.91 0.63
N PHE A 389 -11.06 7.06 -0.40
CA PHE A 389 -11.68 7.35 -1.68
C PHE A 389 -13.21 7.45 -1.55
N SER A 390 -13.83 6.69 -0.65
CA SER A 390 -15.25 6.86 -0.32
C SER A 390 -15.56 8.25 0.28
N LEU A 391 -14.64 8.83 1.07
CA LEU A 391 -14.76 10.20 1.57
C LEU A 391 -14.63 11.22 0.42
N VAL A 392 -13.70 11.00 -0.50
CA VAL A 392 -13.54 11.84 -1.71
C VAL A 392 -14.82 11.83 -2.53
N LEU A 393 -15.40 10.67 -2.79
CA LEU A 393 -16.68 10.55 -3.51
C LEU A 393 -17.83 11.23 -2.75
N THR A 394 -17.87 11.08 -1.42
CA THR A 394 -18.86 11.75 -0.58
C THR A 394 -18.73 13.27 -0.68
N PHE A 395 -17.51 13.80 -0.61
CA PHE A 395 -17.22 15.23 -0.78
C PHE A 395 -17.63 15.73 -2.17
N MET A 396 -17.35 14.98 -3.23
CA MET A 396 -17.75 15.33 -4.59
C MET A 396 -19.26 15.43 -4.78
N VAL A 397 -20.05 14.70 -3.99
CA VAL A 397 -21.52 14.68 -4.10
C VAL A 397 -22.18 15.65 -3.13
N LYS A 398 -21.68 15.72 -1.89
CA LYS A 398 -22.34 16.39 -0.76
C LYS A 398 -21.49 17.45 -0.05
N GLY A 399 -20.26 17.70 -0.50
CA GLY A 399 -19.31 18.60 0.15
C GLY A 399 -18.89 18.15 1.56
N GLY A 400 -18.27 19.04 2.33
CA GLY A 400 -17.77 18.74 3.67
C GLY A 400 -18.86 18.27 4.65
N LYS A 401 -20.08 18.85 4.58
CA LYS A 401 -21.22 18.40 5.40
C LYS A 401 -21.57 16.92 5.17
N GLY A 402 -21.47 16.46 3.93
CA GLY A 402 -21.70 15.05 3.59
C GLY A 402 -20.70 14.10 4.22
N ILE A 403 -19.44 14.51 4.37
CA ILE A 403 -18.42 13.71 5.07
C ILE A 403 -18.79 13.58 6.55
N ASN A 404 -19.20 14.68 7.19
CA ASN A 404 -19.62 14.66 8.59
C ASN A 404 -20.83 13.74 8.78
N GLU A 405 -21.87 13.86 7.94
CA GLU A 405 -23.02 12.94 7.94
C GLU A 405 -22.59 11.48 7.77
N PHE A 406 -21.68 11.23 6.82
CA PHE A 406 -21.20 9.88 6.54
C PHE A 406 -20.42 9.29 7.72
N SER A 407 -19.57 10.11 8.38
CA SER A 407 -18.85 9.70 9.58
C SER A 407 -19.77 9.45 10.77
N THR A 408 -20.76 10.33 11.00
CA THR A 408 -21.76 10.14 12.07
C THR A 408 -22.53 8.84 11.88
N ARG A 409 -23.08 8.60 10.68
CA ARG A 409 -23.81 7.36 10.38
C ARG A 409 -22.94 6.12 10.48
N ARG A 410 -21.66 6.21 10.09
CA ARG A 410 -20.71 5.10 10.24
C ARG A 410 -20.43 4.82 11.72
N GLY A 411 -20.33 5.86 12.55
CA GLY A 411 -20.12 5.75 13.99
C GLY A 411 -21.31 5.21 14.80
N GLU A 412 -22.52 5.24 14.26
CA GLU A 412 -23.73 4.64 14.86
C GLU A 412 -23.70 3.10 14.89
N GLN A 413 -22.72 2.47 14.23
CA GLN A 413 -22.55 1.03 14.25
C GLN A 413 -22.16 0.50 15.65
N PRO A 414 -22.52 -0.75 16.01
CA PRO A 414 -22.25 -1.32 17.33
C PRO A 414 -20.76 -1.30 17.75
N ASN A 415 -19.84 -1.28 16.79
CA ASN A 415 -18.40 -1.28 17.00
C ASN A 415 -17.75 0.10 16.74
N GLY A 416 -18.55 1.17 16.69
CA GLY A 416 -18.08 2.55 16.53
C GLY A 416 -17.71 2.92 15.09
N ASP A 417 -16.90 3.96 14.94
CA ASP A 417 -16.53 4.53 13.64
C ASP A 417 -15.49 3.68 12.89
N LEU A 418 -15.96 2.55 12.33
CA LEU A 418 -15.19 1.60 11.56
C LEU A 418 -15.85 1.32 10.20
N PHE A 419 -15.04 1.07 9.17
CA PHE A 419 -15.51 0.67 7.84
C PHE A 419 -15.83 -0.83 7.73
N TYR A 420 -15.78 -1.57 8.84
CA TYR A 420 -16.13 -2.98 8.93
C TYR A 420 -16.80 -3.27 10.27
N THR A 421 -17.61 -4.32 10.35
CA THR A 421 -18.17 -4.81 11.62
C THR A 421 -17.30 -5.92 12.24
N ASN A 422 -17.02 -5.85 13.55
CA ASN A 422 -16.42 -6.95 14.30
C ASN A 422 -17.46 -8.05 14.55
N PRO A 423 -17.11 -9.34 14.42
CA PRO A 423 -17.99 -10.42 14.82
C PRO A 423 -17.76 -10.66 16.32
N THR A 424 -18.58 -10.09 17.19
CA THR A 424 -18.62 -10.46 18.62
C THR A 424 -19.97 -11.06 19.01
N GLU A 425 -19.88 -12.02 19.95
CA GLU A 425 -20.79 -13.09 20.36
C GLU A 425 -22.31 -12.78 20.43
N PRO A 426 -23.18 -13.77 20.08
CA PRO A 426 -24.62 -13.64 20.24
C PRO A 426 -25.00 -13.73 21.73
N GLN A 427 -25.69 -12.68 22.21
CA GLN A 427 -26.44 -12.73 23.46
C GLN A 427 -27.62 -13.70 23.30
N VAL A 428 -27.62 -14.80 24.05
CA VAL A 428 -28.69 -15.82 24.03
C VAL A 428 -29.79 -15.40 25.00
N SER A 429 -31.02 -15.21 24.50
CA SER A 429 -32.23 -15.17 25.31
C SER A 429 -32.84 -16.58 25.42
N PRO A 430 -33.33 -17.02 26.60
CA PRO A 430 -33.88 -18.36 26.78
C PRO A 430 -35.39 -18.39 26.48
N ALA A 431 -35.81 -19.16 25.47
CA ALA A 431 -37.11 -19.87 25.49
C ALA A 431 -37.29 -20.82 24.28
N ASP A 432 -37.61 -22.07 24.62
CA ASP A 432 -38.55 -22.99 23.96
C ASP A 432 -38.16 -23.81 22.71
N ASN A 433 -37.64 -25.00 23.06
CA ASN A 433 -37.79 -26.30 22.40
C ASN A 433 -39.19 -26.55 21.79
N LYS A 434 -39.25 -26.98 20.51
CA LYS A 434 -39.80 -28.29 20.05
C LYS A 434 -39.81 -28.42 18.51
N ASN A 435 -39.46 -29.64 18.05
CA ASN A 435 -39.69 -30.28 16.72
C ASN A 435 -38.68 -30.11 15.56
N SER A 436 -37.73 -31.05 15.53
CA SER A 436 -37.41 -32.05 14.48
C SER A 436 -37.47 -31.76 12.95
N GLU A 437 -36.31 -32.04 12.33
CA GLU A 437 -36.02 -32.60 10.99
C GLU A 437 -35.89 -31.69 9.74
N ALA A 438 -34.65 -31.41 9.34
CA ALA A 438 -34.24 -31.23 7.93
C ALA A 438 -32.72 -31.50 7.74
N ARG A 439 -32.36 -32.30 6.72
CA ARG A 439 -31.00 -32.73 6.35
C ARG A 439 -30.42 -31.80 5.28
N VAL A 440 -29.15 -31.38 5.38
CA VAL A 440 -28.43 -30.60 4.33
C VAL A 440 -27.04 -31.19 4.08
N ALA A 441 -26.75 -31.50 2.81
CA ALA A 441 -25.41 -31.80 2.30
C ALA A 441 -24.78 -30.49 1.78
N ALA A 442 -23.55 -30.17 2.19
CA ALA A 442 -22.81 -29.02 1.68
C ALA A 442 -21.40 -29.45 1.23
N ALA A 443 -20.85 -28.74 0.25
CA ALA A 443 -19.45 -28.77 -0.16
C ALA A 443 -18.83 -27.42 0.22
N ALA A 444 -17.79 -27.45 1.04
CA ALA A 444 -17.06 -26.26 1.49
C ALA A 444 -15.60 -26.32 1.01
N GLY A 445 -14.84 -25.25 1.20
CA GLY A 445 -13.40 -25.11 1.03
C GLY A 445 -13.04 -23.75 1.66
N GLY A 446 -12.09 -23.69 2.58
CA GLY A 446 -11.81 -22.57 3.52
C GLY A 446 -11.48 -21.26 2.81
N TRP A 447 -11.63 -20.08 3.41
CA TRP A 447 -11.17 -19.60 4.73
C TRP A 447 -12.24 -18.72 5.43
N GLU A 448 -12.11 -18.55 6.76
CA GLU A 448 -12.88 -17.68 7.68
C GLU A 448 -14.42 -17.57 7.49
N LEU A 449 -15.14 -17.98 8.54
CA LEU A 449 -16.60 -17.99 8.72
C LEU A 449 -17.31 -16.61 8.58
N ARG A 450 -17.14 -15.88 7.47
CA ARG A 450 -17.93 -14.68 7.12
C ARG A 450 -18.89 -14.86 5.96
N SER A 451 -18.77 -15.94 5.18
CA SER A 451 -19.70 -16.26 4.10
C SER A 451 -20.29 -17.66 4.32
N TRP A 452 -21.35 -17.73 5.12
CA TRP A 452 -22.28 -18.84 4.99
C TRP A 452 -22.81 -18.77 3.56
N LYS A 453 -22.40 -19.72 2.69
CA LYS A 453 -23.13 -20.01 1.44
C LYS A 453 -24.61 -20.08 1.85
N GLN A 454 -25.40 -19.10 1.41
CA GLN A 454 -26.84 -19.11 1.64
C GLN A 454 -27.34 -20.48 1.18
N ILE A 455 -27.87 -21.25 2.12
CA ILE A 455 -28.41 -22.58 1.85
C ILE A 455 -29.55 -22.36 0.86
N LEU A 456 -29.37 -22.73 -0.41
CA LEU A 456 -30.47 -22.96 -1.33
C LEU A 456 -31.08 -24.30 -0.93
N ALA A 457 -32.16 -24.32 -0.13
CA ALA A 457 -32.86 -25.57 0.10
C ALA A 457 -33.62 -25.95 -1.18
N TRP A 458 -33.27 -27.10 -1.75
CA TRP A 458 -33.93 -27.70 -2.89
C TRP A 458 -35.18 -28.46 -2.41
N GLY A 459 -36.37 -27.92 -2.72
CA GLY A 459 -37.63 -28.64 -2.65
C GLY A 459 -37.95 -29.26 -4.01
N GLY A 460 -38.11 -30.59 -4.06
CA GLY A 460 -38.30 -31.34 -5.30
C GLY A 460 -39.45 -30.85 -6.20
N ASN A 461 -39.36 -31.19 -7.50
CA ASN A 461 -40.34 -31.08 -8.61
C ASN A 461 -41.20 -29.81 -8.78
N SER A 462 -41.15 -28.84 -7.88
CA SER A 462 -42.13 -27.74 -7.78
C SER A 462 -41.58 -26.37 -8.19
N GLY A 463 -40.27 -26.22 -8.41
CA GLY A 463 -39.68 -24.95 -8.88
C GLY A 463 -39.73 -23.81 -7.85
N ILE A 464 -39.91 -24.13 -6.57
CA ILE A 464 -40.02 -23.18 -5.47
C ILE A 464 -38.65 -23.05 -4.77
N PHE A 465 -38.14 -21.82 -4.61
CA PHE A 465 -36.91 -21.54 -3.87
C PHE A 465 -37.20 -21.14 -2.44
N HIS A 466 -36.43 -21.71 -1.52
CA HIS A 466 -36.27 -21.13 -0.20
C HIS A 466 -34.92 -20.42 -0.15
N PHE A 467 -34.96 -19.08 -0.14
CA PHE A 467 -33.81 -18.25 0.16
C PHE A 467 -33.81 -17.93 1.64
N TYR A 468 -32.69 -18.18 2.31
CA TYR A 468 -32.56 -17.91 3.73
C TYR A 468 -31.38 -16.97 3.96
N SER A 469 -31.66 -15.83 4.61
CA SER A 469 -30.64 -15.04 5.26
C SER A 469 -30.23 -15.70 6.58
N LYS A 470 -29.06 -15.32 7.12
CA LYS A 470 -28.55 -15.83 8.41
C LYS A 470 -29.53 -15.63 9.58
N SER A 471 -30.46 -14.67 9.48
CA SER A 471 -31.53 -14.41 10.45
C SER A 471 -32.66 -15.46 10.46
N ASN A 472 -32.70 -16.35 9.45
CA ASN A 472 -33.85 -17.24 9.22
C ASN A 472 -33.58 -18.69 9.62
N PHE A 473 -32.49 -18.98 10.33
CA PHE A 473 -32.15 -20.31 10.82
C PHE A 473 -31.77 -20.29 12.30
N GLU A 474 -32.16 -21.35 13.02
CA GLU A 474 -31.67 -21.66 14.36
C GLU A 474 -30.83 -22.95 14.32
N ILE A 475 -29.82 -23.04 15.18
CA ILE A 475 -28.99 -24.25 15.31
C ILE A 475 -29.52 -25.06 16.49
N VAL A 476 -30.14 -26.21 16.22
CA VAL A 476 -30.66 -27.12 17.25
C VAL A 476 -29.91 -28.45 17.13
N GLY A 477 -29.17 -28.82 18.18
CA GLY A 477 -28.44 -30.10 18.22
C GLY A 477 -27.36 -30.28 17.13
N GLY A 478 -26.82 -29.18 16.58
CA GLY A 478 -25.83 -29.22 15.49
C GLY A 478 -26.42 -29.32 14.08
N ALA A 479 -27.75 -29.26 13.94
CA ALA A 479 -28.46 -29.15 12.66
C ALA A 479 -29.05 -27.74 12.48
N PHE A 480 -29.09 -27.26 11.23
CA PHE A 480 -29.72 -25.99 10.85
C PHE A 480 -31.22 -26.21 10.64
N VAL A 481 -32.06 -25.55 11.44
CA VAL A 481 -33.53 -25.61 11.36
C VAL A 481 -34.06 -24.26 10.86
N PRO A 482 -34.85 -24.22 9.75
CA PRO A 482 -35.42 -22.96 9.26
C PRO A 482 -36.47 -22.39 10.22
N ASN A 483 -36.46 -21.07 10.41
CA ASN A 483 -37.43 -20.35 11.23
C ASN A 483 -38.81 -20.30 10.52
N GLN A 484 -39.93 -20.46 11.24
CA GLN A 484 -41.27 -20.67 10.68
C GLN A 484 -41.84 -19.49 9.84
N GLN A 485 -41.11 -18.38 9.70
CA GLN A 485 -41.53 -17.17 8.97
C GLN A 485 -40.92 -17.02 7.55
N ALA A 486 -40.11 -17.97 7.06
CA ALA A 486 -39.48 -17.86 5.75
C ALA A 486 -40.48 -18.11 4.59
N LYS A 487 -40.77 -17.09 3.78
CA LYS A 487 -41.60 -17.21 2.56
C LYS A 487 -40.74 -17.61 1.36
N PRO A 488 -41.18 -18.59 0.54
CA PRO A 488 -40.45 -18.98 -0.66
C PRO A 488 -40.53 -17.92 -1.77
N ILE A 489 -39.47 -17.80 -2.57
CA ILE A 489 -39.46 -17.02 -3.82
C ILE A 489 -39.76 -17.99 -4.97
N SER A 490 -40.77 -17.69 -5.78
CA SER A 490 -41.11 -18.45 -6.97
C SER A 490 -41.01 -17.57 -8.23
N PHE A 491 -40.40 -18.11 -9.28
CA PHE A 491 -40.34 -17.50 -10.60
C PHE A 491 -41.31 -18.26 -11.51
N PRO A 492 -42.58 -17.85 -11.64
CA PRO A 492 -43.66 -18.62 -12.26
C PRO A 492 -43.43 -18.89 -13.76
N ASP A 493 -42.63 -18.07 -14.43
CA ASP A 493 -42.36 -18.18 -15.87
C ASP A 493 -41.03 -18.86 -16.21
N LEU A 494 -40.23 -19.18 -15.20
CA LEU A 494 -38.98 -19.93 -15.34
C LEU A 494 -39.20 -21.38 -14.89
N GLY A 495 -38.55 -22.33 -15.56
CA GLY A 495 -38.64 -23.73 -15.19
C GLY A 495 -37.82 -24.08 -13.95
N SER A 496 -37.78 -25.37 -13.62
CA SER A 496 -36.91 -25.91 -12.57
C SER A 496 -35.43 -25.56 -12.78
N ILE A 497 -34.74 -25.11 -11.73
CA ILE A 497 -33.28 -24.96 -11.70
C ILE A 497 -32.64 -26.34 -11.58
N LYS A 498 -31.59 -26.55 -12.37
CA LYS A 498 -30.84 -27.81 -12.46
C LYS A 498 -29.48 -27.70 -11.78
N MET A 499 -28.85 -26.53 -11.83
CA MET A 499 -27.58 -26.25 -11.16
C MET A 499 -27.54 -24.80 -10.69
N ALA A 500 -26.76 -24.54 -9.65
CA ALA A 500 -26.51 -23.21 -9.13
C ALA A 500 -25.03 -23.05 -8.77
N ALA A 501 -24.51 -21.84 -8.95
CA ALA A 501 -23.16 -21.44 -8.57
C ALA A 501 -23.23 -20.09 -7.84
N LEU A 502 -22.30 -19.85 -6.93
CA LEU A 502 -22.18 -18.60 -6.18
C LEU A 502 -20.72 -18.17 -6.21
N SER A 503 -20.45 -16.89 -6.50
CA SER A 503 -19.09 -16.37 -6.47
C SER A 503 -18.51 -16.42 -5.06
N ASN A 504 -17.19 -16.49 -4.94
CA ASN A 504 -16.51 -16.62 -3.66
C ASN A 504 -16.79 -15.49 -2.66
N ASP A 505 -17.00 -14.28 -3.17
CA ASP A 505 -17.39 -13.11 -2.37
C ASP A 505 -18.89 -13.07 -2.04
N GLY A 506 -19.68 -14.02 -2.58
CA GLY A 506 -21.12 -14.09 -2.43
C GLY A 506 -21.89 -13.02 -3.20
N ALA A 507 -21.22 -12.19 -4.01
CA ALA A 507 -21.84 -11.05 -4.69
C ALA A 507 -22.69 -11.46 -5.91
N LEU A 508 -22.31 -12.54 -6.59
CA LEU A 508 -22.97 -13.04 -7.80
C LEU A 508 -23.51 -14.46 -7.59
N ALA A 509 -24.69 -14.71 -8.12
CA ALA A 509 -25.30 -16.03 -8.21
C ALA A 509 -25.61 -16.35 -9.68
N ALA A 510 -25.31 -17.58 -10.09
CA ALA A 510 -25.63 -18.08 -11.42
C ALA A 510 -26.44 -19.37 -11.34
N PHE A 511 -27.33 -19.58 -12.30
CA PHE A 511 -28.25 -20.70 -12.33
C PHE A 511 -28.38 -21.29 -13.72
N ILE A 512 -28.59 -22.60 -13.77
CA ILE A 512 -29.07 -23.30 -14.96
C ILE A 512 -30.54 -23.64 -14.77
N ILE A 513 -31.39 -23.16 -15.65
CA ILE A 513 -32.84 -23.19 -15.48
C ILE A 513 -33.51 -23.79 -16.71
N THR A 514 -34.52 -24.64 -16.55
CA THR A 514 -35.32 -25.12 -17.70
C THR A 514 -36.17 -23.98 -18.29
N GLN A 515 -36.37 -23.98 -19.61
CA GLN A 515 -37.00 -22.87 -20.33
C GLN A 515 -38.46 -22.59 -19.94
N LYS A 516 -39.19 -23.59 -19.43
CA LYS A 516 -40.58 -23.48 -18.97
C LYS A 516 -40.82 -24.34 -17.73
N PRO A 517 -41.79 -23.98 -16.86
CA PRO A 517 -42.27 -24.86 -15.79
C PRO A 517 -42.69 -26.23 -16.33
N GLY A 518 -42.17 -27.32 -15.74
CA GLY A 518 -42.40 -28.68 -16.24
C GLY A 518 -41.76 -29.02 -17.59
N GLY A 519 -40.94 -28.12 -18.16
CA GLY A 519 -40.28 -28.30 -19.44
C GLY A 519 -39.20 -29.39 -19.43
N THR A 520 -38.90 -29.93 -20.60
CA THR A 520 -37.87 -30.97 -20.79
C THR A 520 -36.49 -30.48 -20.38
N GLU A 521 -35.69 -31.34 -19.72
CA GLU A 521 -34.29 -31.04 -19.36
C GLU A 521 -33.37 -30.83 -20.58
N MET A 522 -33.87 -31.08 -21.79
CA MET A 522 -33.18 -30.94 -23.07
C MET A 522 -32.88 -29.49 -23.47
N LYS A 523 -33.56 -28.50 -22.87
CA LYS A 523 -33.37 -27.07 -23.17
C LYS A 523 -33.33 -26.23 -21.91
N CYS A 524 -32.12 -25.95 -21.46
CA CYS A 524 -31.85 -25.08 -20.33
C CYS A 524 -31.32 -23.71 -20.77
N LEU A 525 -31.51 -22.72 -19.90
CA LEU A 525 -31.04 -21.35 -19.97
C LEU A 525 -30.05 -21.11 -18.83
N ARG A 526 -29.14 -20.18 -19.02
CA ARG A 526 -28.25 -19.67 -17.97
C ARG A 526 -28.79 -18.35 -17.46
N TYR A 527 -28.82 -18.16 -16.15
CA TYR A 527 -29.19 -16.90 -15.51
C TYR A 527 -28.06 -16.45 -14.59
N LEU A 528 -27.55 -15.24 -14.78
CA LEU A 528 -26.54 -14.61 -13.91
C LEU A 528 -27.18 -13.37 -13.25
N CYS A 529 -26.97 -13.20 -11.95
CA CYS A 529 -27.51 -12.08 -11.20
C CYS A 529 -26.67 -11.73 -9.97
N LYS A 530 -26.93 -10.56 -9.38
CA LYS A 530 -26.41 -10.22 -8.06
C LYS A 530 -27.21 -10.93 -6.98
N THR A 531 -26.51 -11.50 -5.99
CA THR A 531 -27.15 -12.19 -4.86
C THR A 531 -28.02 -11.24 -4.03
N GLU A 532 -27.62 -9.97 -3.92
CA GLU A 532 -28.38 -8.95 -3.19
C GLU A 532 -29.79 -8.73 -3.76
N ASP A 533 -29.92 -8.77 -5.10
CA ASP A 533 -31.20 -8.59 -5.79
C ASP A 533 -32.17 -9.75 -5.49
N LEU A 534 -31.63 -10.96 -5.31
CA LEU A 534 -32.42 -12.14 -4.88
C LEU A 534 -32.90 -11.99 -3.44
N VAL A 535 -32.06 -11.43 -2.55
CA VAL A 535 -32.39 -11.24 -1.13
C VAL A 535 -33.42 -10.13 -0.93
N HIS A 536 -33.29 -9.00 -1.64
CA HIS A 536 -34.26 -7.90 -1.59
C HIS A 536 -35.64 -8.32 -2.12
N ALA A 537 -35.67 -9.15 -3.17
CA ALA A 537 -36.92 -9.73 -3.67
C ALA A 537 -37.61 -10.64 -2.62
N ALA A 538 -36.85 -11.30 -1.75
CA ALA A 538 -37.36 -12.15 -0.67
C ALA A 538 -37.99 -11.35 0.49
N GLY A 539 -37.44 -10.16 0.80
CA GLY A 539 -37.79 -9.37 1.97
C GLY A 539 -39.09 -8.56 1.86
N ASN A 540 -39.55 -8.24 0.63
CA ASN A 540 -40.65 -7.30 0.42
C ASN A 540 -42.08 -7.89 0.53
N GLY A 541 -42.24 -9.17 0.88
CA GLY A 541 -43.53 -9.74 1.30
C GLY A 541 -44.70 -9.70 0.30
N SER A 542 -44.51 -9.25 -0.95
CA SER A 542 -45.55 -9.24 -1.97
C SER A 542 -45.83 -10.65 -2.48
N ASN A 543 -47.07 -11.14 -2.29
CA ASN A 543 -47.56 -12.42 -2.82
C ASN A 543 -47.65 -12.49 -4.36
N SER A 544 -47.13 -11.50 -5.09
CA SER A 544 -47.13 -11.49 -6.56
C SER A 544 -45.85 -12.13 -7.08
N ALA A 545 -46.01 -13.31 -7.67
CA ALA A 545 -45.01 -14.01 -8.44
C ALA A 545 -44.38 -13.07 -9.49
N ILE A 546 -43.05 -13.02 -9.58
CA ILE A 546 -42.31 -12.16 -10.53
C ILE A 546 -42.59 -12.69 -11.93
N SER A 547 -43.50 -12.07 -12.69
CA SER A 547 -43.82 -12.52 -14.04
C SER A 547 -42.66 -12.25 -15.01
N ALA A 548 -42.56 -13.03 -16.10
CA ALA A 548 -41.62 -12.83 -17.20
C ALA A 548 -41.76 -11.44 -17.83
N THR A 549 -42.92 -10.81 -17.71
CA THR A 549 -43.15 -9.42 -18.09
C THR A 549 -42.51 -8.41 -17.13
N SER A 550 -42.39 -8.71 -15.83
CA SER A 550 -41.63 -7.88 -14.89
C SER A 550 -40.12 -8.08 -14.97
N MET A 551 -39.62 -9.21 -15.50
CA MET A 551 -38.20 -9.35 -15.89
C MET A 551 -37.84 -8.45 -17.08
N GLY A 552 -38.76 -8.24 -18.01
CA GLY A 552 -38.61 -7.23 -19.07
C GLY A 552 -38.67 -5.78 -18.56
N SER A 553 -39.24 -5.55 -17.37
CA SER A 553 -39.35 -4.23 -16.73
C SER A 553 -38.31 -3.97 -15.62
N MET A 554 -37.58 -4.98 -15.15
CA MET A 554 -36.35 -4.81 -14.34
C MET A 554 -35.14 -4.47 -15.22
N THR A 555 -35.35 -3.79 -16.34
CA THR A 555 -34.34 -3.08 -17.11
C THR A 555 -33.93 -1.77 -16.42
N THR A 556 -33.68 -1.78 -15.11
CA THR A 556 -32.65 -0.89 -14.58
C THR A 556 -31.33 -1.47 -15.06
N ARG A 557 -30.87 -0.98 -16.21
CA ARG A 557 -29.64 -1.37 -16.92
C ARG A 557 -28.44 -1.55 -15.97
N SER A 558 -28.28 -2.76 -15.44
CA SER A 558 -27.03 -3.27 -14.88
C SER A 558 -26.63 -4.45 -15.77
N ALA A 559 -25.43 -4.43 -16.34
CA ALA A 559 -24.94 -5.46 -17.25
C ALA A 559 -24.90 -6.88 -16.64
N THR A 560 -25.08 -7.03 -15.32
CA THR A 560 -24.89 -8.27 -14.55
C THR A 560 -26.13 -9.14 -14.34
N ASN A 561 -27.34 -8.64 -14.63
CA ASN A 561 -28.58 -9.41 -14.47
C ASN A 561 -29.13 -9.80 -15.85
N GLN A 562 -28.75 -10.98 -16.34
CA GLN A 562 -29.07 -11.41 -17.70
C GLN A 562 -29.51 -12.87 -17.77
N LEU A 563 -30.56 -13.11 -18.55
CA LEU A 563 -30.95 -14.44 -19.01
C LEU A 563 -30.24 -14.71 -20.34
N GLY A 564 -29.29 -15.64 -20.33
CA GLY A 564 -28.50 -16.03 -21.49
C GLY A 564 -29.24 -16.93 -22.47
N PRO A 565 -28.65 -17.20 -23.66
CA PRO A 565 -29.23 -18.09 -24.66
C PRO A 565 -29.35 -19.53 -24.16
N ALA A 566 -30.08 -20.37 -24.90
CA ALA A 566 -30.19 -21.79 -24.59
C ALA A 566 -28.82 -22.49 -24.65
N ILE A 567 -28.49 -23.24 -23.59
CA ILE A 567 -27.17 -23.85 -23.39
C ILE A 567 -27.15 -25.38 -23.57
N GLY A 568 -28.28 -25.98 -23.94
CA GLY A 568 -28.42 -27.42 -24.18
C GLY A 568 -29.08 -28.18 -23.03
N SER A 569 -28.80 -29.49 -22.95
CA SER A 569 -29.40 -30.40 -21.96
C SER A 569 -28.70 -30.30 -20.61
N ALA A 570 -29.48 -30.19 -19.53
CA ALA A 570 -28.92 -30.26 -18.17
C ALA A 570 -28.25 -31.60 -17.86
N ALA A 571 -28.70 -32.68 -18.51
CA ALA A 571 -28.14 -34.02 -18.34
C ALA A 571 -26.69 -34.13 -18.85
N ASP A 572 -26.21 -33.17 -19.65
CA ASP A 572 -24.86 -33.15 -20.20
C ASP A 572 -23.92 -32.24 -19.41
N ILE A 573 -24.45 -31.38 -18.52
CA ILE A 573 -23.64 -30.47 -17.71
C ILE A 573 -22.97 -31.25 -16.58
N ARG A 574 -21.66 -31.08 -16.44
CA ARG A 574 -20.83 -31.79 -15.46
C ARG A 574 -20.19 -30.86 -14.43
N PHE A 575 -19.99 -29.60 -14.81
CA PHE A 575 -19.45 -28.58 -13.94
C PHE A 575 -20.04 -27.21 -14.28
N PHE A 576 -20.28 -26.41 -13.24
CA PHE A 576 -20.78 -25.06 -13.35
C PHE A 576 -20.37 -24.29 -12.10
N ASP A 577 -19.34 -23.44 -12.21
CA ASP A 577 -18.86 -22.65 -11.08
C ASP A 577 -18.08 -21.40 -11.51
N PHE A 578 -17.88 -20.48 -10.58
CA PHE A 578 -17.07 -19.27 -10.78
C PHE A 578 -15.58 -19.54 -10.58
N THR A 579 -14.74 -18.71 -11.22
CA THR A 579 -13.33 -18.62 -10.86
C THR A 579 -13.16 -18.03 -9.46
N SER A 580 -12.02 -18.31 -8.82
CA SER A 580 -11.77 -17.90 -7.43
C SER A 580 -11.87 -16.39 -7.19
N ASN A 581 -11.63 -15.59 -8.22
CA ASN A 581 -11.73 -14.13 -8.21
C ASN A 581 -13.09 -13.59 -8.74
N GLY A 582 -14.04 -14.46 -9.07
CA GLY A 582 -15.38 -14.10 -9.56
C GLY A 582 -15.42 -13.46 -10.95
N GLN A 583 -14.30 -13.37 -11.67
CA GLN A 583 -14.23 -12.72 -12.99
C GLN A 583 -14.88 -13.55 -14.10
N PHE A 584 -14.82 -14.88 -14.00
CA PHE A 584 -15.37 -15.77 -15.01
C PHE A 584 -16.33 -16.78 -14.40
N LEU A 585 -17.36 -17.12 -15.16
CA LEU A 585 -18.25 -18.25 -14.92
C LEU A 585 -17.89 -19.35 -15.91
N VAL A 586 -17.62 -20.55 -15.42
CA VAL A 586 -17.14 -21.68 -16.24
C VAL A 586 -18.13 -22.84 -16.18
N MET A 587 -18.45 -23.37 -17.35
CA MET A 587 -19.29 -24.56 -17.51
C MET A 587 -18.54 -25.62 -18.32
N VAL A 588 -18.64 -26.87 -17.88
CA VAL A 588 -18.17 -28.03 -18.65
C VAL A 588 -19.35 -28.94 -18.94
N THR A 589 -19.56 -29.23 -20.22
CA THR A 589 -20.50 -30.24 -20.70
C THR A 589 -19.77 -31.45 -21.26
N GLN A 590 -20.38 -32.64 -21.14
CA GLN A 590 -19.92 -33.84 -21.84
C GLN A 590 -20.92 -34.14 -22.97
N GLU A 591 -20.51 -33.87 -24.20
CA GLU A 591 -21.33 -34.07 -25.38
C GLU A 591 -21.07 -35.48 -25.96
N GLY A 592 -22.03 -36.38 -25.76
CA GLY A 592 -21.91 -37.78 -26.18
C GLY A 592 -20.81 -38.55 -25.43
N THR A 593 -20.14 -39.46 -26.13
CA THR A 593 -19.12 -40.38 -25.55
C THR A 593 -17.68 -39.90 -25.74
N ILE A 594 -17.45 -38.75 -26.38
CA ILE A 594 -16.11 -38.43 -26.93
C ILE A 594 -15.55 -37.06 -26.51
N ASN A 595 -16.35 -36.01 -26.28
CA ASN A 595 -15.79 -34.66 -26.09
C ASN A 595 -16.31 -33.96 -24.82
N PHE A 596 -15.42 -33.19 -24.18
CA PHE A 596 -15.81 -32.15 -23.23
C PHE A 596 -15.89 -30.80 -23.95
N CYS A 597 -16.96 -30.06 -23.74
CA CYS A 597 -17.08 -28.68 -24.19
C CYS A 597 -17.01 -27.75 -22.98
N VAL A 598 -16.06 -26.81 -23.01
CA VAL A 598 -15.83 -25.84 -21.94
C VAL A 598 -16.28 -24.48 -22.43
N LYS A 599 -17.22 -23.86 -21.71
CA LYS A 599 -17.70 -22.50 -21.97
C LYS A 599 -17.34 -21.59 -20.81
N VAL A 600 -16.78 -20.43 -21.13
CA VAL A 600 -16.34 -19.43 -20.18
C VAL A 600 -17.01 -18.11 -20.50
N TRP A 601 -17.66 -17.50 -19.52
CA TRP A 601 -18.25 -16.17 -19.66
C TRP A 601 -17.60 -15.18 -18.71
N GLU A 602 -17.37 -13.96 -19.19
CA GLU A 602 -16.97 -12.84 -18.33
C GLU A 602 -18.17 -12.34 -17.54
N THR A 603 -18.06 -12.26 -16.21
CA THR A 603 -19.20 -11.98 -15.32
C THR A 603 -19.66 -10.52 -15.35
N ARG A 604 -18.82 -9.58 -15.80
CA ARG A 604 -19.14 -8.14 -15.85
C ARG A 604 -20.02 -7.76 -17.04
N GLY A 605 -19.87 -8.45 -18.17
CA GLY A 605 -20.65 -8.20 -19.39
C GLY A 605 -21.58 -9.35 -19.80
N ASP A 606 -21.51 -10.48 -19.10
CA ASP A 606 -22.14 -11.75 -19.44
C ASP A 606 -21.76 -12.30 -20.84
N THR A 607 -20.64 -11.83 -21.39
CA THR A 607 -20.16 -12.16 -22.72
C THR A 607 -19.45 -13.51 -22.71
N LEU A 608 -19.76 -14.36 -23.70
CA LEU A 608 -19.01 -15.59 -23.92
C LEU A 608 -17.58 -15.21 -24.30
N PHE A 609 -16.66 -15.46 -23.37
CA PHE A 609 -15.25 -15.17 -23.51
C PHE A 609 -14.55 -16.26 -24.33
N GLN A 610 -14.88 -17.53 -24.05
CA GLN A 610 -14.24 -18.67 -24.68
C GLN A 610 -15.17 -19.88 -24.77
N GLU A 611 -15.09 -20.60 -25.89
CA GLU A 611 -15.63 -21.95 -26.06
C GLU A 611 -14.51 -22.86 -26.56
N MET A 612 -14.31 -24.01 -25.92
CA MET A 612 -13.21 -24.92 -26.22
C MET A 612 -13.69 -26.37 -26.18
N LEU A 613 -13.42 -27.10 -27.25
CA LEU A 613 -13.70 -28.53 -27.33
C LEU A 613 -12.43 -29.33 -27.00
N ILE A 614 -12.54 -30.25 -26.05
CA ILE A 614 -11.46 -31.12 -25.59
C ILE A 614 -11.84 -32.57 -25.92
N PRO A 615 -11.19 -33.20 -26.91
CA PRO A 615 -11.44 -34.60 -27.23
C PRO A 615 -10.85 -35.53 -26.16
N HIS A 616 -11.63 -36.55 -25.80
CA HIS A 616 -11.24 -37.57 -24.83
C HIS A 616 -10.28 -38.59 -25.45
N ARG A 617 -9.29 -39.03 -24.66
CA ARG A 617 -8.46 -40.22 -24.94
C ARG A 617 -8.86 -41.34 -23.98
N GLY A 618 -9.62 -42.33 -24.46
CA GLY A 618 -9.99 -43.54 -23.71
C GLY A 618 -10.77 -44.53 -24.58
N SER A 619 -10.77 -45.82 -24.18
CA SER A 619 -11.44 -46.88 -24.94
C SER A 619 -12.96 -46.66 -24.99
N ALA A 620 -13.52 -46.56 -26.20
CA ALA A 620 -14.92 -46.21 -26.50
C ALA A 620 -15.96 -47.29 -26.12
N ALA A 621 -15.65 -48.17 -25.18
CA ALA A 621 -16.42 -49.40 -24.93
C ALA A 621 -17.55 -49.27 -23.89
N THR A 622 -17.75 -48.11 -23.25
CA THR A 622 -18.77 -47.93 -22.20
C THR A 622 -19.69 -46.74 -22.46
N THR A 623 -20.99 -46.96 -22.31
CA THR A 623 -22.07 -45.96 -22.40
C THR A 623 -22.14 -45.04 -21.16
N ALA A 624 -21.10 -44.97 -20.35
CA ALA A 624 -21.08 -44.27 -19.06
C ALA A 624 -20.46 -42.86 -19.16
N ALA A 625 -20.83 -41.95 -18.27
CA ALA A 625 -20.21 -40.63 -18.19
C ALA A 625 -18.69 -40.75 -17.91
N HIS A 626 -17.86 -40.07 -18.72
CA HIS A 626 -16.40 -40.10 -18.60
C HIS A 626 -15.88 -39.04 -17.64
N PHE A 627 -16.64 -37.99 -17.36
CA PHE A 627 -16.30 -37.00 -16.34
C PHE A 627 -16.27 -37.60 -14.92
N THR A 628 -15.23 -37.29 -14.15
CA THR A 628 -15.12 -37.69 -12.74
C THR A 628 -15.20 -36.49 -11.81
N ALA A 629 -14.33 -35.49 -12.02
CA ALA A 629 -14.29 -34.26 -11.23
C ALA A 629 -13.57 -33.18 -12.02
N CYS A 630 -13.70 -31.91 -11.64
CA CYS A 630 -12.83 -30.87 -12.17
C CYS A 630 -12.66 -29.72 -11.18
N THR A 631 -11.65 -28.88 -11.43
CA THR A 631 -11.40 -27.67 -10.67
C THR A 631 -10.90 -26.57 -11.61
N VAL A 632 -11.34 -25.33 -11.38
CA VAL A 632 -10.99 -24.15 -12.16
C VAL A 632 -10.29 -23.14 -11.27
N PHE A 633 -9.23 -22.49 -11.77
CA PHE A 633 -8.49 -21.49 -11.01
C PHE A 633 -7.73 -20.51 -11.91
N MET A 634 -7.26 -19.43 -11.29
CA MET A 634 -6.42 -18.41 -11.91
C MET A 634 -4.98 -18.53 -11.38
N LEU A 635 -3.99 -18.62 -12.25
CA LEU A 635 -2.57 -18.59 -11.89
C LEU A 635 -1.85 -17.55 -12.74
N ASN A 636 -1.20 -16.57 -12.11
CA ASN A 636 -0.49 -15.47 -12.81
C ASN A 636 -1.36 -14.72 -13.85
N GLY A 637 -2.68 -14.66 -13.64
CA GLY A 637 -3.62 -14.01 -14.58
C GLY A 637 -4.11 -14.90 -15.72
N ILE A 638 -3.68 -16.16 -15.78
CA ILE A 638 -4.09 -17.15 -16.77
C ILE A 638 -5.17 -18.06 -16.18
N LEU A 639 -6.22 -18.33 -16.97
CA LEU A 639 -7.33 -19.20 -16.59
C LEU A 639 -7.00 -20.67 -16.89
N HIS A 640 -6.93 -21.48 -15.83
CA HIS A 640 -6.66 -22.92 -15.94
C HIS A 640 -7.83 -23.76 -15.45
N LEU A 641 -8.03 -24.90 -16.12
CA LEU A 641 -9.02 -25.92 -15.78
C LEU A 641 -8.35 -27.28 -15.75
N PHE A 642 -8.58 -28.04 -14.69
CA PHE A 642 -8.21 -29.45 -14.65
C PHE A 642 -9.46 -30.33 -14.61
N ILE A 643 -9.57 -31.29 -15.52
CA ILE A 643 -10.64 -32.29 -15.58
C ILE A 643 -10.05 -33.66 -15.29
N LEU A 644 -10.59 -34.33 -14.28
CA LEU A 644 -10.37 -35.74 -14.01
C LEU A 644 -11.42 -36.56 -14.78
N SER A 645 -10.95 -37.51 -15.58
CA SER A 645 -11.77 -38.32 -16.49
C SER A 645 -11.51 -39.81 -16.26
N GLN A 646 -12.58 -40.60 -16.24
CA GLN A 646 -12.58 -42.06 -16.04
C GLN A 646 -11.81 -42.53 -14.80
N GLU A 647 -11.70 -41.66 -13.79
CA GLU A 647 -10.85 -41.86 -12.60
C GLU A 647 -9.35 -42.06 -12.90
N GLN A 648 -8.91 -42.01 -14.15
CA GLN A 648 -7.55 -42.40 -14.55
C GLN A 648 -6.82 -41.37 -15.39
N TYR A 649 -7.50 -40.38 -15.96
CA TYR A 649 -6.88 -39.36 -16.78
C TYR A 649 -7.08 -37.99 -16.17
N ILE A 650 -6.00 -37.21 -16.06
CA ILE A 650 -6.08 -35.79 -15.75
C ILE A 650 -5.83 -34.99 -17.02
N ILE A 651 -6.75 -34.10 -17.33
CA ILE A 651 -6.68 -33.18 -18.45
C ILE A 651 -6.41 -31.79 -17.87
N HIS A 652 -5.36 -31.15 -18.32
CA HIS A 652 -5.09 -29.73 -18.06
C HIS A 652 -5.48 -28.93 -19.30
N ALA A 653 -6.28 -27.89 -19.12
CA ALA A 653 -6.62 -26.93 -20.16
C ALA A 653 -6.17 -25.52 -19.74
N ASP A 654 -5.37 -24.90 -20.60
CA ASP A 654 -5.16 -23.46 -20.59
C ASP A 654 -6.26 -22.82 -21.43
N LEU A 655 -7.22 -22.20 -20.76
CA LEU A 655 -8.39 -21.62 -21.41
C LEU A 655 -8.08 -20.27 -22.06
N SER A 656 -6.93 -19.67 -21.75
CA SER A 656 -6.49 -18.40 -22.34
C SER A 656 -5.80 -18.67 -23.68
N GLU A 657 -4.90 -19.66 -23.71
CA GLU A 657 -4.16 -20.07 -24.92
C GLU A 657 -4.90 -21.11 -25.78
N ARG A 658 -6.06 -21.61 -25.32
CA ARG A 658 -6.85 -22.66 -25.99
C ARG A 658 -6.06 -23.94 -26.22
N THR A 659 -5.16 -24.26 -25.31
CA THR A 659 -4.35 -25.48 -25.37
C THR A 659 -4.78 -26.44 -24.27
N TRP A 660 -4.68 -27.73 -24.53
CA TRP A 660 -4.99 -28.75 -23.55
C TRP A 660 -4.04 -29.93 -23.68
N ARG A 661 -3.88 -30.64 -22.58
CA ARG A 661 -3.01 -31.81 -22.45
C ARG A 661 -3.69 -32.83 -21.56
N SER A 662 -3.45 -34.11 -21.82
CA SER A 662 -3.99 -35.21 -21.01
C SER A 662 -2.87 -36.13 -20.55
N ARG A 663 -2.94 -36.58 -19.30
CA ARG A 663 -1.99 -37.52 -18.71
C ARG A 663 -2.73 -38.64 -17.97
N GLU A 664 -2.22 -39.86 -18.05
CA GLU A 664 -2.71 -40.99 -17.25
C GLU A 664 -2.12 -40.97 -15.85
N LEU A 665 -2.95 -41.27 -14.86
CA LEU A 665 -2.62 -41.40 -13.44
C LEU A 665 -2.46 -42.88 -13.09
N GLU A 666 -1.43 -43.21 -12.31
CA GLU A 666 -1.17 -44.58 -11.86
C GLU A 666 -2.28 -45.09 -10.93
N ASP A 667 -2.74 -44.21 -10.04
CA ASP A 667 -3.82 -44.48 -9.10
C ASP A 667 -5.15 -43.96 -9.63
N ARG A 668 -6.22 -44.72 -9.38
CA ARG A 668 -7.58 -44.27 -9.69
C ARG A 668 -8.04 -43.21 -8.70
N MET A 669 -8.33 -42.00 -9.19
CA MET A 669 -8.78 -40.86 -8.39
C MET A 669 -10.26 -40.57 -8.64
N VAL A 670 -11.00 -40.14 -7.62
CA VAL A 670 -12.45 -39.85 -7.73
C VAL A 670 -12.79 -38.40 -7.46
N GLN A 671 -11.84 -37.60 -6.98
CA GLN A 671 -12.04 -36.17 -6.73
C GLN A 671 -10.73 -35.40 -6.90
N LEU A 672 -10.87 -34.14 -7.30
CA LEU A 672 -9.79 -33.19 -7.53
C LEU A 672 -10.14 -31.85 -6.87
N TYR A 673 -9.15 -31.22 -6.23
CA TYR A 673 -9.30 -29.92 -5.58
C TYR A 673 -8.02 -29.08 -5.74
N PHE A 674 -8.15 -27.78 -5.93
CA PHE A 674 -7.01 -26.85 -5.96
C PHE A 674 -6.83 -26.16 -4.60
N ARG A 675 -5.66 -26.35 -3.97
CA ARG A 675 -5.34 -25.80 -2.65
C ARG A 675 -5.28 -24.27 -2.72
N SER A 676 -5.73 -23.62 -1.65
CA SER A 676 -5.79 -22.16 -1.54
C SER A 676 -4.43 -21.46 -1.53
N ASP A 677 -3.32 -22.22 -1.50
CA ASP A 677 -1.97 -21.69 -1.70
C ASP A 677 -1.67 -21.36 -3.16
N ASN A 678 -2.60 -21.69 -4.07
CA ASN A 678 -2.49 -21.57 -5.50
C ASN A 678 -1.31 -22.37 -6.11
N GLN A 679 -0.83 -23.42 -5.44
CA GLN A 679 0.34 -24.18 -5.89
C GLN A 679 0.15 -25.69 -5.88
N THR A 680 -0.87 -26.23 -5.21
CA THR A 680 -1.03 -27.68 -5.03
C THR A 680 -2.42 -28.19 -5.45
N LEU A 681 -2.46 -29.26 -6.25
CA LEU A 681 -3.66 -30.05 -6.52
C LEU A 681 -3.74 -31.23 -5.55
N LEU A 682 -4.92 -31.44 -4.98
CA LEU A 682 -5.24 -32.57 -4.11
C LEU A 682 -6.19 -33.54 -4.80
N PHE A 683 -5.92 -34.83 -4.64
CA PHE A 683 -6.70 -35.92 -5.21
C PHE A 683 -7.21 -36.83 -4.10
N LEU A 684 -8.47 -37.24 -4.20
CA LEU A 684 -8.99 -38.34 -3.38
C LEU A 684 -8.94 -39.62 -4.21
N LYS A 685 -8.25 -40.64 -3.71
CA LYS A 685 -8.20 -41.95 -4.36
C LYS A 685 -9.55 -42.66 -4.31
N ARG A 686 -9.81 -43.57 -5.26
CA ARG A 686 -11.07 -44.31 -5.42
C ARG A 686 -11.52 -45.05 -4.17
N ASP A 687 -10.58 -45.49 -3.32
CA ASP A 687 -10.88 -46.13 -2.05
C ASP A 687 -11.48 -45.16 -1.01
N ARG A 688 -11.47 -43.85 -1.30
CA ARG A 688 -11.88 -42.73 -0.43
C ARG A 688 -11.19 -42.76 0.93
N ARG A 689 -9.98 -43.32 0.98
CA ARG A 689 -9.17 -43.45 2.19
C ARG A 689 -7.81 -42.82 2.07
N GLN A 690 -7.35 -42.51 0.87
CA GLN A 690 -6.04 -41.90 0.65
C GLN A 690 -6.18 -40.58 -0.09
N ILE A 691 -5.47 -39.56 0.39
CA ILE A 691 -5.37 -38.25 -0.25
C ILE A 691 -3.96 -38.12 -0.83
N PHE A 692 -3.89 -37.67 -2.08
CA PHE A 692 -2.66 -37.45 -2.81
C PHE A 692 -2.51 -35.97 -3.17
N ALA A 693 -1.27 -35.48 -3.31
CA ALA A 693 -0.98 -34.12 -3.73
C ALA A 693 -0.01 -34.08 -4.91
N LEU A 694 -0.19 -33.11 -5.80
CA LEU A 694 0.69 -32.80 -6.94
C LEU A 694 0.85 -31.29 -7.04
N THR A 695 2.06 -30.76 -7.19
CA THR A 695 2.21 -29.31 -7.41
C THR A 695 1.72 -28.92 -8.79
N VAL A 696 1.21 -27.70 -8.95
CA VAL A 696 0.74 -27.22 -10.26
C VAL A 696 1.90 -27.11 -11.24
N SER A 697 3.08 -26.63 -10.81
CA SER A 697 4.27 -26.62 -11.66
C SER A 697 4.57 -28.00 -12.23
N ASP A 698 4.48 -29.04 -11.39
CA ASP A 698 4.69 -30.43 -11.82
C ASP A 698 3.58 -30.94 -12.73
N ALA A 699 2.34 -30.49 -12.52
CA ALA A 699 1.20 -30.83 -13.36
C ALA A 699 1.26 -30.18 -14.75
N LEU A 700 2.06 -29.12 -14.92
CA LEU A 700 2.21 -28.35 -16.16
C LEU A 700 3.38 -28.84 -17.06
N VAL A 701 4.35 -29.59 -16.53
CA VAL A 701 5.55 -30.05 -17.27
C VAL A 701 5.21 -31.18 -18.27
N GLU A 702 5.82 -31.14 -19.46
CA GLU A 702 5.56 -32.07 -20.59
C GLU A 702 6.07 -33.49 -20.38
N ASP A 703 7.12 -33.67 -19.58
CA ASP A 703 7.80 -34.97 -19.42
C ASP A 703 7.13 -35.80 -18.32
N ALA A 704 6.35 -36.80 -18.73
CA ALA A 704 5.50 -37.64 -17.86
C ALA A 704 6.26 -38.46 -16.81
N THR A 705 7.60 -38.40 -16.81
CA THR A 705 8.48 -39.29 -16.06
C THR A 705 8.91 -38.79 -14.67
N MET A 706 8.87 -37.48 -14.35
CA MET A 706 9.50 -36.98 -13.12
C MET A 706 8.59 -36.68 -11.92
N ALA A 707 7.34 -36.26 -12.11
CA ALA A 707 6.49 -35.86 -10.99
C ALA A 707 5.18 -36.63 -10.91
N ARG A 708 4.94 -37.31 -9.79
CA ARG A 708 3.76 -38.15 -9.52
C ARG A 708 3.00 -37.60 -8.33
N PRO A 709 1.64 -37.69 -8.29
CA PRO A 709 0.90 -37.41 -7.07
C PRO A 709 1.45 -38.25 -5.93
N ARG A 710 1.81 -37.62 -4.80
CA ARG A 710 2.32 -38.31 -3.61
C ARG A 710 1.21 -38.46 -2.59
N GLN A 711 1.13 -39.61 -1.91
CA GLN A 711 0.19 -39.77 -0.81
C GLN A 711 0.60 -38.84 0.34
N VAL A 712 -0.37 -38.10 0.87
CA VAL A 712 -0.14 -37.05 1.86
C VAL A 712 -1.00 -37.21 3.11
N ALA A 713 -2.10 -37.98 3.01
CA ALA A 713 -2.89 -38.33 4.18
C ALA A 713 -3.64 -39.66 4.00
N GLN A 714 -4.00 -40.28 5.13
CA GLN A 714 -4.84 -41.47 5.20
C GLN A 714 -6.04 -41.21 6.13
N ILE A 715 -7.23 -41.57 5.66
CA ILE A 715 -8.51 -41.36 6.33
C ILE A 715 -8.81 -42.63 7.14
N GLY A 716 -9.02 -42.48 8.45
CA GLY A 716 -9.25 -43.59 9.38
C GLY A 716 -10.48 -44.44 9.05
N SER A 717 -10.45 -45.73 9.40
CA SER A 717 -11.48 -46.73 9.09
C SER A 717 -12.86 -46.45 9.71
N SER A 718 -12.93 -45.62 10.75
CA SER A 718 -14.15 -45.23 11.48
C SER A 718 -15.01 -44.16 10.77
N ILE A 719 -14.53 -43.58 9.67
CA ILE A 719 -15.13 -42.38 9.03
C ILE A 719 -16.27 -42.73 8.04
N GLY A 720 -16.54 -44.01 7.77
CA GLY A 720 -17.56 -44.44 6.80
C GLY A 720 -17.22 -44.04 5.35
N LYS A 721 -18.02 -44.47 4.36
CA LYS A 721 -17.83 -44.04 2.96
C LYS A 721 -18.09 -42.52 2.86
N CYS A 722 -17.03 -41.74 2.64
CA CYS A 722 -17.11 -40.29 2.45
C CYS A 722 -17.89 -39.93 1.18
N GLN A 723 -18.71 -38.88 1.20
CA GLN A 723 -19.34 -38.26 0.03
C GLN A 723 -18.29 -37.42 -0.74
N PRO A 724 -18.53 -37.10 -2.03
CA PRO A 724 -17.58 -36.38 -2.88
C PRO A 724 -17.47 -34.87 -2.56
N SER A 725 -17.59 -34.47 -1.30
CA SER A 725 -17.54 -33.09 -0.86
C SER A 725 -16.36 -32.92 0.12
N ILE A 726 -15.30 -32.27 -0.37
CA ILE A 726 -14.06 -32.03 0.37
C ILE A 726 -13.95 -30.53 0.62
N ALA A 727 -13.68 -30.13 1.87
CA ALA A 727 -13.43 -28.76 2.26
C ALA A 727 -12.13 -28.59 3.03
N MET A 728 -11.28 -27.64 2.68
CA MET A 728 -10.08 -27.36 3.49
C MET A 728 -10.40 -26.37 4.61
N ARG A 729 -9.81 -26.52 5.78
CA ARG A 729 -9.89 -25.58 6.90
C ARG A 729 -8.49 -25.34 7.45
N ALA A 730 -8.03 -24.09 7.44
CA ALA A 730 -6.87 -23.69 8.21
C ALA A 730 -7.28 -23.42 9.67
N LYS A 731 -6.48 -23.91 10.62
CA LYS A 731 -6.60 -23.58 12.07
C LYS A 731 -5.47 -22.65 12.51
N GLN A 732 -5.67 -21.98 13.65
CA GLN A 732 -4.60 -21.26 14.34
C GLN A 732 -3.41 -22.20 14.61
N ARG A 733 -2.18 -21.68 14.48
CA ARG A 733 -0.87 -22.38 14.59
C ARG A 733 -0.40 -23.18 13.36
N GLY A 734 -0.85 -22.82 12.16
CA GLY A 734 -0.30 -23.39 10.92
C GLY A 734 -0.81 -24.79 10.57
N LYS A 735 -1.79 -25.32 11.32
CA LYS A 735 -2.42 -26.60 11.01
C LYS A 735 -3.42 -26.49 9.87
N VAL A 736 -3.32 -27.38 8.89
CA VAL A 736 -4.24 -27.48 7.75
C VAL A 736 -5.03 -28.77 7.87
N GLU A 737 -6.36 -28.70 7.87
CA GLU A 737 -7.25 -29.85 7.92
C GLU A 737 -8.10 -29.95 6.65
N ILE A 738 -8.40 -31.16 6.20
CA ILE A 738 -9.38 -31.45 5.15
C ILE A 738 -10.64 -32.00 5.82
N LEU A 739 -11.76 -31.29 5.72
CA LEU A 739 -13.08 -31.73 6.11
C LEU A 739 -13.71 -32.57 4.99
N LEU A 740 -14.10 -33.79 5.33
CA LEU A 740 -14.77 -34.73 4.44
C LEU A 740 -16.21 -34.92 4.93
N ALA A 741 -17.18 -34.68 4.06
CA ALA A 741 -18.57 -35.00 4.37
C ALA A 741 -18.79 -36.53 4.29
N THR A 742 -19.53 -37.11 5.23
CA THR A 742 -19.96 -38.51 5.17
C THR A 742 -21.33 -38.63 4.51
N ALA A 743 -21.69 -39.84 4.08
CA ALA A 743 -23.05 -40.14 3.58
C ALA A 743 -24.17 -39.83 4.59
N GLU A 744 -23.83 -39.70 5.87
CA GLU A 744 -24.75 -39.32 6.95
C GLU A 744 -24.83 -37.79 7.16
N GLY A 745 -24.11 -36.99 6.38
CA GLY A 745 -24.08 -35.52 6.51
C GLY A 745 -23.19 -34.99 7.63
N LYS A 746 -22.34 -35.83 8.23
CA LYS A 746 -21.35 -35.43 9.23
C LYS A 746 -20.06 -34.99 8.54
N TRP A 747 -19.35 -34.04 9.14
CA TRP A 747 -18.05 -33.57 8.65
C TRP A 747 -16.92 -34.12 9.51
N ASN A 748 -15.93 -34.76 8.87
CA ASN A 748 -14.74 -35.29 9.55
C ASN A 748 -13.50 -34.53 9.11
N ALA A 749 -12.71 -34.03 10.05
CA ALA A 749 -11.47 -33.32 9.78
C ALA A 749 -10.27 -34.29 9.71
N VAL A 750 -9.44 -34.15 8.67
CA VAL A 750 -8.21 -34.91 8.46
C VAL A 750 -7.05 -33.93 8.47
N ASP A 751 -6.14 -34.06 9.44
CA ASP A 751 -4.95 -33.21 9.53
C ASP A 751 -4.01 -33.50 8.34
N VAL A 752 -3.69 -32.46 7.59
CA VAL A 752 -2.78 -32.48 6.44
C VAL A 752 -1.69 -31.41 6.59
N THR A 753 -1.35 -31.01 7.82
CA THR A 753 -0.40 -29.93 8.12
C THR A 753 1.01 -30.15 7.56
N ASN A 754 1.44 -31.40 7.40
CA ASN A 754 2.78 -31.75 6.91
C ASN A 754 2.89 -31.73 5.36
N LEU A 755 2.03 -30.96 4.68
CA LEU A 755 1.89 -30.87 3.22
C LEU A 755 2.66 -29.73 2.56
#